data_AF-A0A1I4IA02-F1
#
_entry.id   AF-A0A1I4IA02-F1
#
_cell.length_a   1.000
_cell.length_b   1.000
_cell.length_c   1.000
_cell.angle_alpha   90.00
_cell.angle_beta   90.00
_cell.angle_gamma   90.00
#
_symmetry.space_group_name_H-M   'P 1'
#
loop_
_entity.id
_entity.type
_entity.pdbx_description
1 polymer ?
#
loop_
_entity_poly.entity_id
_entity_poly.type
_entity_poly.pdbx_seq_one_letter_code
_entity_poly.pdbx_strand_id
1 'polypeptide(L)'
;MSKSTSRNEKAEKIRRLMVTEGDAVATNTRGFNTGRYESVANLDDYEELKQEARAIKEDAIERLPELLEQVRETVEANGGTVYLANDAADANRYIREVCEDEAAERVVKSKSMTSEEIEVNEDLESAGIDVVETDLGEWVLQVADEAPSHIVAPAIHKSRQGIADLFNEVFADELDDPLETAEELTMFAREQLGEKIEGADVGMTGANFITADTGTLALVTSEGNARKSAVVPDTHVAVAGVEKIVPSVEDLQPFVELIGRSGTGQDITSYISLLTPPVESPPVDFADDETPIAEGSKSDRAFHLVLIDNGRLAMREDEQLKETLYCIRCSACSNVCANFQSVGGHAFGGETYSGGIATGWEAGIEGLDTAAEFNDLCTGCSRCVEACPVGIDIPWINTVVRDRINRGESSEFDWLVDGLTPDEESGGMDLGKRFFGNFSTVAKVGSATAPLSNWVAQTSVARTAMERVLGIDRRRELPAFQRQTLVKWFDTRGGSRVDAADATREAVLYPDLYTNHVQVERGQAAVRALEALDVHVRIPDISSSGRAPLSQGMIATAEQHAHEVYGALAEHVDAERDIVVVEPSDLAMFDREYEKFLPAKSHERLSEHSYEVMEYLYGLLHNGGDASVLRNAGDRSAETDAVAYHSHCQQRTLGLEGHTVAVLENLGYDVLTSETECCGMAGSFGYKSEYYELSMDVGSRLQDQFTAPEGQGRTVVASGTSCLEQLDALLSRPTQHPVELVAPK
;
A
#
# COMPACT_ATOMS: atom_id res chain seq x y z
N MET A 1 26.60 11.11 9.70
CA MET A 1 26.98 10.86 8.29
C MET A 1 26.49 12.03 7.42
N SER A 2 27.08 12.29 6.25
CA SER A 2 26.50 13.28 5.31
C SER A 2 25.17 12.73 4.77
N LYS A 3 24.14 13.56 4.58
CA LYS A 3 22.84 13.14 4.00
C LYS A 3 23.02 12.36 2.68
N SER A 4 23.96 12.80 1.83
CA SER A 4 24.30 12.11 0.58
C SER A 4 24.85 10.69 0.77
N THR A 5 25.50 10.39 1.90
CA THR A 5 26.02 9.05 2.21
C THR A 5 24.86 8.10 2.54
N SER A 6 23.91 8.55 3.37
CA SER A 6 22.71 7.78 3.72
C SER A 6 21.82 7.47 2.51
N ARG A 7 21.66 8.43 1.59
CA ARG A 7 20.93 8.22 0.32
C ARG A 7 21.52 7.11 -0.54
N ASN A 8 22.84 7.09 -0.68
CA ASN A 8 23.54 6.07 -1.48
C ASN A 8 23.46 4.68 -0.84
N GLU A 9 23.55 4.60 0.49
CA GLU A 9 23.38 3.35 1.25
C GLU A 9 21.97 2.77 1.04
N LYS A 10 20.94 3.63 1.09
CA LYS A 10 19.55 3.25 0.81
C LYS A 10 19.36 2.74 -0.63
N ALA A 11 19.93 3.45 -1.61
CA ALA A 11 19.89 3.03 -3.01
C ALA A 11 20.57 1.66 -3.23
N GLU A 12 21.71 1.43 -2.57
CA GLU A 12 22.43 0.15 -2.63
C GLU A 12 21.63 -0.99 -1.99
N LYS A 13 21.02 -0.75 -0.81
CA LYS A 13 20.14 -1.73 -0.16
C LYS A 13 18.99 -2.12 -1.09
N ILE A 14 18.30 -1.14 -1.68
CA ILE A 14 17.19 -1.36 -2.63
C ILE A 14 17.66 -2.16 -3.85
N ARG A 15 18.78 -1.78 -4.47
CA ARG A 15 19.36 -2.53 -5.60
C ARG A 15 19.64 -3.97 -5.26
N ARG A 16 20.27 -4.21 -4.11
CA ARG A 16 20.59 -5.56 -3.65
C ARG A 16 19.31 -6.38 -3.53
N LEU A 17 18.29 -5.87 -2.84
CA LEU A 17 17.02 -6.56 -2.63
C LEU A 17 16.29 -6.86 -3.95
N MET A 18 16.24 -5.92 -4.89
CA MET A 18 15.63 -6.18 -6.21
C MET A 18 16.33 -7.35 -6.93
N VAL A 19 17.67 -7.42 -6.85
CA VAL A 19 18.44 -8.49 -7.51
C VAL A 19 18.33 -9.82 -6.78
N THR A 20 18.30 -9.82 -5.44
CA THR A 20 18.33 -11.06 -4.65
C THR A 20 16.95 -11.64 -4.38
N GLU A 21 15.92 -10.79 -4.26
CA GLU A 21 14.58 -11.19 -3.79
C GLU A 21 13.46 -10.83 -4.79
N GLY A 22 13.67 -9.79 -5.61
CA GLY A 22 12.62 -9.15 -6.41
C GLY A 22 11.85 -10.11 -7.32
N ASP A 23 12.52 -11.02 -8.01
CA ASP A 23 11.86 -11.98 -8.91
C ASP A 23 10.92 -12.95 -8.18
N ALA A 24 11.36 -13.47 -7.02
CA ALA A 24 10.57 -14.38 -6.20
C ALA A 24 9.36 -13.65 -5.60
N VAL A 25 9.59 -12.45 -5.05
CA VAL A 25 8.54 -11.59 -4.49
C VAL A 25 7.51 -11.24 -5.58
N ALA A 26 7.96 -10.74 -6.74
CA ALA A 26 7.09 -10.35 -7.83
C ALA A 26 6.24 -11.51 -8.34
N THR A 27 6.83 -12.71 -8.47
CA THR A 27 6.12 -13.89 -8.97
C THR A 27 5.02 -14.32 -8.01
N ASN A 28 5.33 -14.43 -6.72
CA ASN A 28 4.38 -14.87 -5.69
C ASN A 28 3.25 -13.84 -5.46
N THR A 29 3.60 -12.56 -5.26
CA THR A 29 2.61 -11.50 -5.00
C THR A 29 1.65 -11.29 -6.18
N ARG A 30 2.14 -11.39 -7.43
CA ARG A 30 1.27 -11.35 -8.61
C ARG A 30 0.36 -12.56 -8.71
N GLY A 31 0.88 -13.76 -8.41
CA GLY A 31 0.06 -14.97 -8.31
C GLY A 31 -1.08 -14.83 -7.30
N PHE A 32 -0.79 -14.31 -6.11
CA PHE A 32 -1.80 -14.02 -5.09
C PHE A 32 -2.84 -12.99 -5.55
N ASN A 33 -2.43 -11.95 -6.27
CA ASN A 33 -3.38 -10.97 -6.81
C ASN A 33 -4.30 -11.58 -7.87
N THR A 34 -3.77 -12.39 -8.80
CA THR A 34 -4.59 -13.07 -9.79
C THR A 34 -5.62 -13.96 -9.11
N GLY A 35 -5.20 -14.78 -8.14
CA GLY A 35 -6.12 -15.62 -7.36
C GLY A 35 -7.16 -14.78 -6.61
N ARG A 36 -6.78 -13.64 -6.02
CA ARG A 36 -7.71 -12.72 -5.37
C ARG A 36 -8.76 -12.20 -6.35
N TYR A 37 -8.35 -11.72 -7.52
CA TYR A 37 -9.28 -11.19 -8.53
C TYR A 37 -10.29 -12.26 -8.98
N GLU A 38 -9.81 -13.48 -9.25
CA GLU A 38 -10.66 -14.60 -9.64
C GLU A 38 -11.61 -15.02 -8.52
N SER A 39 -11.09 -15.15 -7.29
CA SER A 39 -11.85 -15.60 -6.13
C SER A 39 -12.90 -14.56 -5.69
N VAL A 40 -12.55 -13.27 -5.67
CA VAL A 40 -13.47 -12.18 -5.32
C VAL A 40 -14.58 -12.02 -6.36
N ALA A 41 -14.27 -12.20 -7.65
CA ALA A 41 -15.28 -12.10 -8.71
C ALA A 41 -16.39 -13.17 -8.59
N ASN A 42 -16.17 -14.24 -7.83
CA ASN A 42 -17.16 -15.30 -7.57
C ASN A 42 -17.94 -15.11 -6.26
N LEU A 43 -17.72 -14.01 -5.52
CA LEU A 43 -18.36 -13.71 -4.25
C LEU A 43 -19.31 -12.51 -4.42
N ASP A 44 -20.60 -12.79 -4.57
CA ASP A 44 -21.62 -11.79 -4.91
C ASP A 44 -21.74 -10.65 -3.86
N ASP A 45 -21.51 -10.98 -2.58
CA ASP A 45 -21.66 -10.10 -1.42
C ASP A 45 -20.32 -9.53 -0.89
N TYR A 46 -19.25 -9.55 -1.70
CA TYR A 46 -17.91 -9.12 -1.27
C TYR A 46 -17.85 -7.74 -0.61
N GLU A 47 -18.50 -6.72 -1.19
CA GLU A 47 -18.49 -5.37 -0.63
C GLU A 47 -19.35 -5.24 0.64
N GLU A 48 -20.42 -6.03 0.78
CA GLU A 48 -21.23 -6.09 2.00
C GLU A 48 -20.42 -6.72 3.14
N LEU A 49 -19.74 -7.83 2.87
CA LEU A 49 -18.85 -8.50 3.83
C LEU A 49 -17.70 -7.59 4.28
N LYS A 50 -17.14 -6.77 3.38
CA LYS A 50 -16.10 -5.77 3.74
C LYS A 50 -16.65 -4.72 4.70
N GLN A 51 -17.86 -4.23 4.46
CA GLN A 51 -18.51 -3.26 5.33
C GLN A 51 -18.82 -3.87 6.70
N GLU A 52 -19.31 -5.11 6.73
CA GLU A 52 -19.57 -5.85 7.97
C GLU A 52 -18.28 -6.11 8.76
N ALA A 53 -17.23 -6.63 8.10
CA ALA A 53 -15.92 -6.84 8.72
C ALA A 53 -15.34 -5.55 9.30
N ARG A 54 -15.46 -4.43 8.57
CA ARG A 54 -15.03 -3.11 9.06
C ARG A 54 -15.84 -2.69 10.29
N ALA A 55 -17.16 -2.77 10.24
CA ALA A 55 -18.03 -2.39 11.36
C ALA A 55 -17.75 -3.19 12.63
N ILE A 56 -17.50 -4.51 12.49
CA ILE A 56 -17.10 -5.37 13.62
C ILE A 56 -15.77 -4.91 14.20
N LYS A 57 -14.77 -4.60 13.36
CA LYS A 57 -13.48 -4.09 13.84
C LYS A 57 -13.61 -2.73 14.52
N GLU A 58 -14.43 -1.82 14.00
CA GLU A 58 -14.69 -0.53 14.62
C GLU A 58 -15.34 -0.68 16.00
N ASP A 59 -16.42 -1.47 16.12
CA ASP A 59 -17.10 -1.76 17.40
C ASP A 59 -16.13 -2.42 18.40
N ALA A 60 -15.38 -3.43 17.95
CA ALA A 60 -14.45 -4.15 18.80
C ALA A 60 -13.33 -3.25 19.35
N ILE A 61 -12.77 -2.38 18.51
CA ILE A 61 -11.74 -1.44 18.95
C ILE A 61 -12.34 -0.36 19.85
N GLU A 62 -13.54 0.18 19.56
CA GLU A 62 -14.20 1.15 20.43
C GLU A 62 -14.47 0.57 21.83
N ARG A 63 -14.97 -0.67 21.90
CA ARG A 63 -15.33 -1.37 23.14
C ARG A 63 -14.18 -2.18 23.75
N LEU A 64 -12.96 -2.06 23.22
CA LEU A 64 -11.83 -2.92 23.58
C LEU A 64 -11.60 -3.07 25.11
N PRO A 65 -11.67 -2.02 25.95
CA PRO A 65 -11.52 -2.20 27.41
C PRO A 65 -12.58 -3.09 28.05
N GLU A 66 -13.83 -3.04 27.57
CA GLU A 66 -14.92 -3.92 28.03
C GLU A 66 -14.70 -5.35 27.56
N LEU A 67 -14.35 -5.53 26.28
CA LEU A 67 -14.10 -6.84 25.69
C LEU A 67 -12.89 -7.54 26.30
N LEU A 68 -11.86 -6.79 26.72
CA LEU A 68 -10.71 -7.33 27.45
C LEU A 68 -11.11 -7.96 28.78
N GLU A 69 -11.98 -7.30 29.54
CA GLU A 69 -12.48 -7.85 30.81
C GLU A 69 -13.38 -9.06 30.55
N GLN A 70 -14.24 -9.00 29.54
CA GLN A 70 -15.10 -10.11 29.16
C GLN A 70 -14.29 -11.34 28.73
N VAL A 71 -13.25 -11.18 27.91
CA VAL A 71 -12.33 -12.28 27.54
C VAL A 71 -11.66 -12.88 28.78
N ARG A 72 -11.18 -12.04 29.71
CA ARG A 72 -10.58 -12.49 30.96
C ARG A 72 -11.55 -13.36 31.76
N GLU A 73 -12.74 -12.85 32.04
CA GLU A 73 -13.77 -13.56 32.80
C GLU A 73 -14.14 -14.89 32.13
N THR A 74 -14.35 -14.89 30.82
CA THR A 74 -14.76 -16.08 30.06
C THR A 74 -13.66 -17.15 30.02
N VAL A 75 -12.41 -16.77 29.72
CA VAL A 75 -11.29 -17.71 29.65
C VAL A 75 -10.97 -18.28 31.03
N GLU A 76 -10.99 -17.47 32.09
CA GLU A 76 -10.79 -17.95 33.47
C GLU A 76 -11.93 -18.88 33.91
N ALA A 77 -13.17 -18.60 33.50
CA ALA A 77 -14.31 -19.49 33.76
C ALA A 77 -14.19 -20.85 33.05
N ASN A 78 -13.53 -20.90 31.89
CA ASN A 78 -13.21 -22.14 31.18
C ASN A 78 -12.06 -22.93 31.85
N GLY A 79 -11.32 -22.31 32.78
CA GLY A 79 -10.17 -22.91 33.46
C GLY A 79 -8.82 -22.53 32.85
N GLY A 80 -8.77 -21.52 31.98
CA GLY A 80 -7.54 -20.91 31.47
C GLY A 80 -7.01 -19.79 32.36
N THR A 81 -5.82 -19.29 32.04
CA THR A 81 -5.22 -18.10 32.68
C THR A 81 -5.09 -16.98 31.65
N VAL A 82 -5.47 -15.74 32.00
CA VAL A 82 -5.26 -14.57 31.13
C VAL A 82 -4.24 -13.61 31.75
N TYR A 83 -3.16 -13.38 31.02
CA TYR A 83 -2.15 -12.39 31.35
C TYR A 83 -2.23 -11.22 30.36
N LEU A 84 -2.34 -9.99 30.89
CA LEU A 84 -2.29 -8.78 30.06
C LEU A 84 -0.93 -8.13 30.25
N ALA A 85 -0.08 -8.25 29.24
CA ALA A 85 1.24 -7.65 29.19
C ALA A 85 1.18 -6.21 28.70
N ASN A 86 1.93 -5.33 29.37
CA ASN A 86 2.02 -3.92 29.01
C ASN A 86 2.90 -3.70 27.76
N ASP A 87 3.98 -4.46 27.63
CA ASP A 87 4.99 -4.36 26.58
C ASP A 87 5.65 -5.72 26.30
N ALA A 88 6.58 -5.76 25.35
CA ALA A 88 7.32 -6.96 24.96
C ALA A 88 8.07 -7.61 26.12
N ALA A 89 8.78 -6.83 26.95
CA ALA A 89 9.55 -7.34 28.07
C ALA A 89 8.64 -7.97 29.15
N ASP A 90 7.47 -7.38 29.37
CA ASP A 90 6.46 -7.89 30.29
C ASP A 90 5.85 -9.22 29.82
N ALA A 91 5.57 -9.34 28.52
CA ALA A 91 5.07 -10.57 27.90
C ALA A 91 6.11 -11.69 27.98
N ASN A 92 7.35 -11.41 27.55
CA ASN A 92 8.45 -12.37 27.56
C ASN A 92 8.77 -12.89 28.97
N ARG A 93 8.76 -12.01 29.97
CA ARG A 93 8.95 -12.42 31.37
C ARG A 93 7.90 -13.45 31.78
N TYR A 94 6.63 -13.20 31.52
CA TYR A 94 5.55 -14.12 31.89
C TYR A 94 5.62 -15.43 31.11
N ILE A 95 5.89 -15.38 29.81
CA ILE A 95 6.03 -16.58 28.98
C ILE A 95 7.19 -17.45 29.50
N ARG A 96 8.32 -16.82 29.84
CA ARG A 96 9.47 -17.51 30.43
C ARG A 96 9.13 -18.14 31.78
N GLU A 97 8.41 -17.43 32.65
CA GLU A 97 7.93 -17.97 33.94
C GLU A 97 7.06 -19.23 33.72
N VAL A 98 6.15 -19.23 32.73
CA VAL A 98 5.35 -20.42 32.38
C VAL A 98 6.25 -21.58 31.91
N CYS A 99 7.22 -21.32 31.02
CA CYS A 99 8.15 -22.35 30.56
C CYS A 99 9.03 -22.90 31.69
N GLU A 100 9.45 -22.06 32.64
CA GLU A 100 10.23 -22.46 33.81
C GLU A 100 9.40 -23.32 34.79
N ASP A 101 8.13 -22.97 35.01
CA ASP A 101 7.21 -23.73 35.86
C ASP A 101 6.93 -25.13 35.29
N GLU A 102 6.86 -25.24 33.96
CA GLU A 102 6.73 -26.52 33.24
C GLU A 102 8.06 -27.27 33.07
N ALA A 103 9.18 -26.68 33.50
CA ALA A 103 10.53 -27.19 33.27
C ALA A 103 10.81 -27.54 31.79
N ALA A 104 10.30 -26.70 30.88
CA ALA A 104 10.36 -26.93 29.44
C ALA A 104 11.81 -26.91 28.92
N GLU A 105 12.18 -27.95 28.18
CA GLU A 105 13.42 -27.99 27.39
C GLU A 105 13.14 -27.53 25.95
N ARG A 106 11.93 -27.80 25.43
CA ARG A 106 11.50 -27.41 24.09
C ARG A 106 10.12 -26.74 24.05
N VAL A 107 10.06 -25.64 23.30
CA VAL A 107 8.82 -24.96 22.90
C VAL A 107 8.63 -25.12 21.40
N VAL A 108 7.45 -25.57 20.97
CA VAL A 108 7.06 -25.53 19.55
C VAL A 108 6.02 -24.44 19.34
N LYS A 109 6.24 -23.56 18.38
CA LYS A 109 5.34 -22.44 18.10
C LYS A 109 4.80 -22.45 16.69
N SER A 110 3.54 -22.05 16.54
CA SER A 110 3.04 -21.66 15.23
C SER A 110 3.53 -20.25 14.88
N LYS A 111 3.52 -19.94 13.59
CA LYS A 111 3.75 -18.58 13.11
C LYS A 111 2.80 -17.58 13.79
N SER A 112 3.34 -16.47 14.30
CA SER A 112 2.57 -15.37 14.86
C SER A 112 3.34 -14.06 14.75
N MET A 113 2.73 -13.04 14.15
CA MET A 113 3.38 -11.72 14.10
C MET A 113 3.63 -11.15 15.49
N THR A 114 2.77 -11.46 16.46
CA THR A 114 2.88 -10.93 17.81
C THR A 114 4.00 -11.63 18.60
N SER A 115 4.37 -12.87 18.25
CA SER A 115 5.55 -13.51 18.85
C SER A 115 6.85 -12.95 18.28
N GLU A 116 6.86 -12.61 16.97
CA GLU A 116 7.99 -11.92 16.34
C GLU A 116 8.14 -10.49 16.91
N GLU A 117 7.03 -9.77 17.10
CA GLU A 117 7.00 -8.42 17.68
C GLU A 117 7.70 -8.33 19.05
N ILE A 118 7.65 -9.41 19.83
CA ILE A 118 8.26 -9.45 21.16
C ILE A 118 9.58 -10.23 21.15
N GLU A 119 10.06 -10.69 19.99
CA GLU A 119 11.30 -11.47 19.85
C GLU A 119 11.31 -12.69 20.78
N VAL A 120 10.17 -13.40 20.92
CA VAL A 120 10.01 -14.44 21.95
C VAL A 120 11.01 -15.59 21.77
N ASN A 121 11.41 -15.88 20.53
CA ASN A 121 12.37 -16.94 20.22
C ASN A 121 13.72 -16.60 20.85
N GLU A 122 14.26 -15.41 20.58
CA GLU A 122 15.53 -14.95 21.13
C GLU A 122 15.50 -14.89 22.66
N ASP A 123 14.37 -14.44 23.24
CA ASP A 123 14.18 -14.36 24.69
C ASP A 123 14.27 -15.75 25.34
N LEU A 124 13.56 -16.74 24.82
CA LEU A 124 13.53 -18.11 25.34
C LEU A 124 14.84 -18.88 25.04
N GLU A 125 15.43 -18.70 23.85
CA GLU A 125 16.73 -19.28 23.50
C GLU A 125 17.84 -18.77 24.41
N SER A 126 17.80 -17.48 24.80
CA SER A 126 18.73 -16.93 25.80
C SER A 126 18.56 -17.56 27.19
N ALA A 127 17.39 -18.14 27.47
CA ALA A 127 17.11 -18.94 28.67
C ALA A 127 17.63 -20.38 28.58
N GLY A 128 18.08 -20.81 27.40
CA GLY A 128 18.48 -22.20 27.12
C GLY A 128 17.33 -23.12 26.73
N ILE A 129 16.18 -22.57 26.32
CA ILE A 129 15.03 -23.32 25.81
C ILE A 129 15.14 -23.45 24.29
N ASP A 130 14.96 -24.66 23.76
CA ASP A 130 14.93 -24.91 22.31
C ASP A 130 13.58 -24.46 21.75
N VAL A 131 13.56 -23.40 20.93
CA VAL A 131 12.33 -22.90 20.31
C VAL A 131 12.28 -23.35 18.86
N VAL A 132 11.18 -23.96 18.43
CA VAL A 132 11.04 -24.48 17.05
C VAL A 132 9.80 -23.91 16.39
N GLU A 133 10.00 -23.25 15.26
CA GLU A 133 8.92 -22.85 14.36
C GLU A 133 8.28 -24.06 13.68
N THR A 134 6.96 -24.15 13.72
CA THR A 134 6.21 -25.25 13.11
C THR A 134 5.58 -24.87 11.78
N ASP A 135 5.63 -23.59 11.40
CA ASP A 135 5.25 -23.14 10.06
C ASP A 135 6.39 -23.42 9.10
N LEU A 136 6.12 -23.99 7.94
CA LEU A 136 7.17 -24.37 6.99
C LEU A 136 7.99 -23.15 6.55
N GLY A 137 7.32 -22.03 6.31
CA GLY A 137 7.98 -20.80 5.89
C GLY A 137 8.87 -20.25 7.00
N GLU A 138 8.35 -20.15 8.22
CA GLU A 138 9.14 -19.67 9.37
C GLU A 138 10.28 -20.64 9.72
N TRP A 139 10.06 -21.96 9.63
CA TRP A 139 11.10 -22.94 9.88
C TRP A 139 12.24 -22.85 8.85
N VAL A 140 11.91 -22.64 7.57
CA VAL A 140 12.90 -22.38 6.53
C VAL A 140 13.75 -21.14 6.87
N LEU A 141 13.14 -20.10 7.44
CA LEU A 141 13.85 -18.90 7.86
C LEU A 141 14.68 -19.11 9.11
N GLN A 142 14.17 -19.85 10.09
CA GLN A 142 14.90 -20.26 11.28
C GLN A 142 16.17 -21.05 10.92
N VAL A 143 16.06 -22.00 9.98
CA VAL A 143 17.21 -22.76 9.45
C VAL A 143 18.18 -21.85 8.69
N ALA A 144 17.68 -20.79 8.05
CA ALA A 144 18.49 -19.85 7.29
C ALA A 144 19.11 -18.72 8.13
N ASP A 145 18.69 -18.54 9.40
CA ASP A 145 18.98 -17.36 10.22
C ASP A 145 18.60 -16.04 9.50
N GLU A 146 17.37 -16.00 8.98
CA GLU A 146 16.82 -14.87 8.21
C GLU A 146 15.50 -14.35 8.81
N ALA A 147 15.23 -13.05 8.60
CA ALA A 147 13.96 -12.43 8.94
C ALA A 147 12.85 -12.71 7.90
N PRO A 148 11.56 -12.59 8.29
CA PRO A 148 10.44 -12.77 7.37
C PRO A 148 10.23 -11.56 6.45
N SER A 149 10.04 -11.82 5.16
CA SER A 149 9.82 -10.78 4.15
C SER A 149 8.33 -10.50 3.87
N HIS A 150 7.39 -11.26 4.44
CA HIS A 150 5.95 -11.08 4.18
C HIS A 150 5.02 -11.69 5.23
N ILE A 151 3.95 -10.97 5.60
CA ILE A 151 3.05 -11.32 6.71
C ILE A 151 2.36 -12.70 6.53
N VAL A 152 1.98 -13.11 5.33
CA VAL A 152 1.28 -14.41 5.10
C VAL A 152 2.21 -15.50 4.57
N ALA A 153 3.36 -15.12 4.02
CA ALA A 153 4.26 -16.03 3.31
C ALA A 153 5.70 -15.64 3.68
N PRO A 154 6.16 -15.95 4.90
CA PRO A 154 7.35 -15.34 5.49
C PRO A 154 8.60 -15.49 4.60
N ALA A 155 8.80 -16.67 3.99
CA ALA A 155 9.89 -16.95 3.06
C ALA A 155 9.60 -16.59 1.58
N ILE A 156 8.72 -15.61 1.29
CA ILE A 156 8.33 -15.24 -0.09
C ILE A 156 9.52 -14.86 -0.99
N HIS A 157 10.62 -14.40 -0.39
CA HIS A 157 11.84 -14.00 -1.07
C HIS A 157 12.73 -15.19 -1.47
N LYS A 158 12.49 -16.38 -0.91
CA LYS A 158 13.24 -17.59 -1.26
C LYS A 158 12.58 -18.33 -2.41
N SER A 159 13.40 -18.71 -3.39
CA SER A 159 12.97 -19.62 -4.46
C SER A 159 12.98 -21.07 -3.96
N ARG A 160 12.20 -21.95 -4.61
CA ARG A 160 12.24 -23.39 -4.33
C ARG A 160 13.67 -23.96 -4.41
N GLN A 161 14.45 -23.52 -5.40
CA GLN A 161 15.84 -23.95 -5.55
C GLN A 161 16.69 -23.48 -4.36
N GLY A 162 16.52 -22.23 -3.93
CA GLY A 162 17.24 -21.71 -2.77
C GLY A 162 16.92 -22.46 -1.47
N ILE A 163 15.67 -22.91 -1.29
CA ILE A 163 15.29 -23.77 -0.15
C ILE A 163 15.93 -25.14 -0.26
N ALA A 164 15.95 -25.74 -1.46
CA ALA A 164 16.62 -27.01 -1.69
C ALA A 164 18.12 -26.93 -1.41
N ASP A 165 18.79 -25.90 -1.91
CA ASP A 165 20.22 -25.68 -1.67
C ASP A 165 20.51 -25.54 -0.17
N LEU A 166 19.68 -24.76 0.55
CA LEU A 166 19.77 -24.60 2.01
C LEU A 166 19.64 -25.93 2.74
N PHE A 167 18.59 -26.72 2.47
CA PHE A 167 18.37 -27.99 3.18
C PHE A 167 19.47 -29.00 2.87
N ASN A 168 19.89 -29.10 1.61
CA ASN A 168 20.97 -29.99 1.21
C ASN A 168 22.33 -29.59 1.80
N GLU A 169 22.54 -28.31 2.11
CA GLU A 169 23.74 -27.83 2.78
C GLU A 169 23.69 -28.10 4.30
N VAL A 170 22.60 -27.69 4.97
CA VAL A 170 22.46 -27.75 6.42
C VAL A 170 22.29 -29.19 6.92
N PHE A 171 21.49 -30.01 6.21
CA PHE A 171 21.15 -31.37 6.60
C PHE A 171 21.89 -32.43 5.78
N ALA A 172 23.05 -32.09 5.20
CA ALA A 172 23.82 -32.98 4.34
C ALA A 172 24.15 -34.35 4.98
N ASP A 173 24.32 -34.38 6.31
CA ASP A 173 24.63 -35.60 7.06
C ASP A 173 23.40 -36.46 7.39
N GLU A 174 22.19 -35.93 7.21
CA GLU A 174 20.90 -36.59 7.47
C GLU A 174 20.20 -37.08 6.20
N LEU A 175 20.71 -36.68 5.03
CA LEU A 175 20.12 -36.98 3.72
C LEU A 175 20.86 -38.10 3.00
N ASP A 176 20.12 -39.11 2.54
CA ASP A 176 20.65 -40.17 1.67
C ASP A 176 20.86 -39.68 0.23
N ASP A 177 19.95 -38.84 -0.27
CA ASP A 177 19.95 -38.24 -1.60
C ASP A 177 19.55 -36.76 -1.49
N PRO A 178 20.03 -35.87 -2.38
CA PRO A 178 19.68 -34.46 -2.35
C PRO A 178 18.19 -34.22 -2.68
N LEU A 179 17.57 -33.29 -1.96
CA LEU A 179 16.18 -32.87 -2.16
C LEU A 179 16.10 -31.90 -3.36
N GLU A 180 15.17 -32.11 -4.30
CA GLU A 180 15.06 -31.27 -5.51
C GLU A 180 13.64 -30.70 -5.73
N THR A 181 12.63 -31.47 -5.37
CA THR A 181 11.22 -31.14 -5.64
C THR A 181 10.53 -30.53 -4.42
N ALA A 182 9.46 -29.77 -4.66
CA ALA A 182 8.66 -29.22 -3.56
C ALA A 182 8.07 -30.32 -2.66
N GLU A 183 7.67 -31.45 -3.25
CA GLU A 183 7.15 -32.60 -2.50
C GLU A 183 8.21 -33.19 -1.56
N GLU A 184 9.44 -33.43 -2.05
CA GLU A 184 10.56 -33.93 -1.23
C GLU A 184 10.90 -32.96 -0.09
N LEU A 185 11.02 -31.65 -0.39
CA LEU A 185 11.31 -30.63 0.63
C LEU A 185 10.23 -30.60 1.72
N THR A 186 8.96 -30.61 1.33
CA THR A 186 7.84 -30.57 2.28
C THR A 186 7.71 -31.86 3.09
N MET A 187 8.03 -33.02 2.51
CA MET A 187 8.03 -34.30 3.23
C MET A 187 9.16 -34.36 4.26
N PHE A 188 10.36 -33.94 3.86
CA PHE A 188 11.51 -33.84 4.78
C PHE A 188 11.21 -32.90 5.96
N ALA A 189 10.72 -31.69 5.67
CA ALA A 189 10.35 -30.74 6.71
C ALA A 189 9.25 -31.29 7.63
N ARG A 190 8.27 -32.02 7.07
CA ARG A 190 7.20 -32.66 7.84
C ARG A 190 7.74 -33.72 8.80
N GLU A 191 8.71 -34.54 8.38
CA GLU A 191 9.33 -35.56 9.24
C GLU A 191 10.09 -34.89 10.38
N GLN A 192 10.97 -33.92 10.06
CA GLN A 192 11.74 -33.15 11.03
C GLN A 192 10.85 -32.45 12.07
N LEU A 193 9.88 -31.66 11.61
CA LEU A 193 8.96 -30.94 12.49
C LEU A 193 8.04 -31.89 13.28
N GLY A 194 7.71 -33.05 12.71
CA GLY A 194 6.93 -34.09 13.39
C GLY A 194 7.61 -34.56 14.67
N GLU A 195 8.89 -34.90 14.60
CA GLU A 195 9.69 -35.33 15.76
C GLU A 195 9.82 -34.21 16.80
N LYS A 196 10.01 -32.96 16.38
CA LYS A 196 10.11 -31.82 17.30
C LYS A 196 8.79 -31.54 18.02
N ILE A 197 7.66 -31.65 17.32
CA ILE A 197 6.32 -31.46 17.90
C ILE A 197 5.99 -32.58 18.89
N GLU A 198 6.35 -33.83 18.57
CA GLU A 198 6.14 -34.98 19.47
C GLU A 198 6.89 -34.80 20.80
N GLY A 199 8.13 -34.29 20.75
CA GLY A 199 8.97 -34.07 21.93
C GLY A 199 8.94 -32.64 22.48
N ALA A 200 7.82 -31.94 22.40
CA ALA A 200 7.68 -30.57 22.89
C ALA A 200 6.96 -30.50 24.24
N ASP A 201 7.47 -29.69 25.17
CA ASP A 201 6.91 -29.54 26.51
C ASP A 201 5.81 -28.47 26.55
N VAL A 202 6.00 -27.40 25.77
CA VAL A 202 5.05 -26.29 25.66
C VAL A 202 4.74 -26.02 24.20
N GLY A 203 3.45 -25.85 23.92
CA GLY A 203 2.94 -25.43 22.64
C GLY A 203 2.60 -23.95 22.64
N MET A 204 3.05 -23.20 21.66
CA MET A 204 2.72 -21.78 21.52
C MET A 204 1.98 -21.51 20.21
N THR A 205 0.96 -20.64 20.25
CA THR A 205 0.29 -20.18 19.04
C THR A 205 0.06 -18.67 19.05
N GLY A 206 -0.18 -18.11 17.88
CA GLY A 206 -0.84 -16.81 17.75
C GLY A 206 -2.37 -16.90 17.90
N ALA A 207 -3.06 -15.84 17.48
CA ALA A 207 -4.48 -15.87 17.17
C ALA A 207 -4.80 -14.90 16.01
N ASN A 208 -5.62 -15.33 15.04
CA ASN A 208 -6.18 -14.39 14.05
C ASN A 208 -7.28 -13.55 14.70
N PHE A 209 -8.12 -14.18 15.52
CA PHE A 209 -9.16 -13.54 16.33
C PHE A 209 -9.35 -14.27 17.65
N ILE A 210 -9.85 -13.54 18.66
CA ILE A 210 -10.26 -14.07 19.96
C ILE A 210 -11.68 -13.57 20.23
N THR A 211 -12.58 -14.47 20.57
CA THR A 211 -14.00 -14.13 20.78
C THR A 211 -14.27 -13.92 22.26
N ALA A 212 -14.92 -12.81 22.62
CA ALA A 212 -15.11 -12.43 24.03
C ALA A 212 -16.20 -13.24 24.74
N ASP A 213 -17.22 -13.69 24.02
CA ASP A 213 -18.36 -14.45 24.54
C ASP A 213 -18.01 -15.87 24.98
N THR A 214 -17.08 -16.55 24.29
CA THR A 214 -16.70 -17.94 24.58
C THR A 214 -15.22 -18.13 24.93
N GLY A 215 -14.37 -17.12 24.68
CA GLY A 215 -12.92 -17.24 24.78
C GLY A 215 -12.31 -18.07 23.64
N THR A 216 -13.06 -18.33 22.56
CA THR A 216 -12.59 -19.15 21.43
C THR A 216 -11.50 -18.41 20.64
N LEU A 217 -10.39 -19.10 20.39
CA LEU A 217 -9.33 -18.71 19.47
C LEU A 217 -9.69 -19.16 18.04
N ALA A 218 -9.63 -18.24 17.09
CA ALA A 218 -9.71 -18.54 15.66
C ALA A 218 -8.32 -18.54 15.04
N LEU A 219 -7.92 -19.67 14.46
CA LEU A 219 -6.64 -19.88 13.79
C LEU A 219 -6.86 -20.24 12.33
N VAL A 220 -6.25 -19.46 11.44
CA VAL A 220 -6.34 -19.60 9.99
C VAL A 220 -4.97 -20.04 9.48
N THR A 221 -4.85 -21.27 8.99
CA THR A 221 -3.55 -21.84 8.58
C THR A 221 -3.64 -22.62 7.26
N SER A 222 -2.51 -22.72 6.57
CA SER A 222 -2.35 -23.46 5.31
C SER A 222 -2.01 -24.95 5.54
N GLU A 223 -1.39 -25.28 6.67
CA GLU A 223 -0.77 -26.60 6.91
C GLU A 223 -1.17 -27.28 8.24
N GLY A 224 -2.01 -26.63 9.05
CA GLY A 224 -2.63 -27.23 10.25
C GLY A 224 -1.68 -27.45 11.43
N ASN A 225 -0.45 -26.95 11.33
CA ASN A 225 0.59 -26.93 12.36
C ASN A 225 0.11 -26.28 13.67
N ALA A 226 -0.58 -25.15 13.62
CA ALA A 226 -1.02 -24.45 14.84
C ALA A 226 -1.95 -25.30 15.72
N ARG A 227 -2.80 -26.14 15.12
CA ARG A 227 -3.61 -27.09 15.89
C ARG A 227 -2.72 -28.11 16.60
N LYS A 228 -1.66 -28.61 15.95
CA LYS A 228 -0.74 -29.56 16.58
C LYS A 228 -0.01 -28.92 17.75
N SER A 229 0.51 -27.70 17.59
CA SER A 229 1.13 -26.94 18.67
C SER A 229 0.18 -26.71 19.83
N ALA A 230 -1.11 -26.48 19.59
CA ALA A 230 -2.09 -26.26 20.66
C ALA A 230 -2.55 -27.53 21.39
N VAL A 231 -2.49 -28.73 20.77
CA VAL A 231 -3.10 -29.95 21.32
C VAL A 231 -2.12 -31.06 21.64
N VAL A 232 -0.88 -31.01 21.15
CA VAL A 232 0.11 -32.05 21.42
C VAL A 232 0.71 -31.89 22.83
N PRO A 233 1.32 -30.74 23.19
CA PRO A 233 1.85 -30.52 24.53
C PRO A 233 0.73 -30.37 25.57
N ASP A 234 1.04 -30.62 26.84
CA ASP A 234 0.10 -30.47 27.96
C ASP A 234 -0.22 -29.00 28.27
N THR A 235 0.74 -28.11 27.97
CA THR A 235 0.67 -26.67 28.21
C THR A 235 0.59 -25.91 26.89
N HIS A 236 -0.44 -25.08 26.74
CA HIS A 236 -0.65 -24.21 25.58
C HIS A 236 -0.59 -22.73 25.96
N VAL A 237 0.32 -21.98 25.33
CA VAL A 237 0.44 -20.53 25.44
C VAL A 237 -0.05 -19.87 24.15
N ALA A 238 -1.15 -19.12 24.19
CA ALA A 238 -1.61 -18.30 23.07
C ALA A 238 -1.16 -16.85 23.26
N VAL A 239 -0.44 -16.30 22.28
CA VAL A 239 0.09 -14.93 22.32
C VAL A 239 -0.61 -14.08 21.25
N ALA A 240 -1.27 -13.00 21.67
CA ALA A 240 -2.00 -12.14 20.75
C ALA A 240 -2.02 -10.68 21.22
N GLY A 241 -2.02 -9.74 20.28
CA GLY A 241 -2.30 -8.35 20.60
C GLY A 241 -3.76 -8.16 21.02
N VAL A 242 -4.02 -7.18 21.88
CA VAL A 242 -5.38 -6.87 22.36
C VAL A 242 -6.36 -6.55 21.23
N GLU A 243 -5.87 -6.05 20.09
CA GLU A 243 -6.69 -5.72 18.92
C GLU A 243 -7.30 -6.94 18.21
N LYS A 244 -6.88 -8.16 18.57
CA LYS A 244 -7.40 -9.41 18.00
C LYS A 244 -8.76 -9.81 18.56
N ILE A 245 -9.23 -9.15 19.62
CA ILE A 245 -10.50 -9.47 20.24
C ILE A 245 -11.67 -9.00 19.36
N VAL A 246 -12.69 -9.84 19.23
CA VAL A 246 -13.99 -9.55 18.61
C VAL A 246 -15.11 -9.95 19.58
N PRO A 247 -16.33 -9.38 19.46
CA PRO A 247 -17.37 -9.58 20.48
C PRO A 247 -17.84 -11.03 20.60
N SER A 248 -18.07 -11.72 19.49
CA SER A 248 -18.67 -13.06 19.48
C SER A 248 -18.11 -14.00 18.42
N VAL A 249 -18.37 -15.30 18.58
CA VAL A 249 -18.06 -16.31 17.56
C VAL A 249 -18.83 -16.08 16.25
N GLU A 250 -20.04 -15.52 16.32
CA GLU A 250 -20.86 -15.22 15.12
C GLU A 250 -20.18 -14.15 14.24
N ASP A 251 -19.43 -13.23 14.85
CA ASP A 251 -18.71 -12.15 14.16
C ASP A 251 -17.52 -12.65 13.32
N LEU A 252 -17.16 -13.94 13.39
CA LEU A 252 -16.03 -14.50 12.65
C LEU A 252 -16.33 -14.72 11.16
N GLN A 253 -17.60 -14.87 10.79
CA GLN A 253 -18.00 -15.24 9.42
C GLN A 253 -17.44 -14.32 8.32
N PRO A 254 -17.60 -12.98 8.38
CA PRO A 254 -17.07 -12.12 7.33
C PRO A 254 -15.54 -12.19 7.22
N PHE A 255 -14.83 -12.34 8.33
CA PHE A 255 -13.37 -12.48 8.30
C PHE A 255 -12.92 -13.79 7.65
N VAL A 256 -13.62 -14.90 7.91
CA VAL A 256 -13.35 -16.20 7.29
C VAL A 256 -13.51 -16.14 5.77
N GLU A 257 -14.58 -15.51 5.28
CA GLU A 257 -14.84 -15.36 3.85
C GLU A 257 -13.81 -14.44 3.16
N LEU A 258 -13.29 -13.44 3.87
CA LEU A 258 -12.44 -12.41 3.28
C LEU A 258 -10.93 -12.72 3.37
N ILE A 259 -10.45 -13.32 4.46
CA ILE A 259 -9.00 -13.37 4.75
C ILE A 259 -8.20 -14.17 3.72
N GLY A 260 -8.70 -15.36 3.35
CA GLY A 260 -8.07 -16.23 2.34
C GLY A 260 -8.13 -15.63 0.93
N ARG A 261 -9.30 -15.11 0.56
CA ARG A 261 -9.52 -14.49 -0.76
C ARG A 261 -8.63 -13.27 -0.95
N SER A 262 -8.54 -12.44 0.07
CA SER A 262 -7.76 -11.20 0.03
C SER A 262 -6.25 -11.45 0.01
N GLY A 263 -5.78 -12.43 0.78
CA GLY A 263 -4.35 -12.64 0.97
C GLY A 263 -3.70 -13.55 -0.07
N THR A 264 -4.27 -14.73 -0.30
CA THR A 264 -3.66 -15.78 -1.13
C THR A 264 -4.54 -16.17 -2.32
N GLY A 265 -5.73 -15.59 -2.46
CA GLY A 265 -6.69 -15.92 -3.51
C GLY A 265 -7.42 -17.25 -3.29
N GLN A 266 -7.42 -17.75 -2.06
CA GLN A 266 -8.12 -18.98 -1.69
C GLN A 266 -9.54 -18.66 -1.22
N ASP A 267 -10.55 -19.35 -1.77
CA ASP A 267 -11.95 -19.18 -1.34
C ASP A 267 -12.12 -19.36 0.17
N ILE A 268 -11.38 -20.32 0.73
CA ILE A 268 -11.21 -20.58 2.15
C ILE A 268 -9.80 -21.18 2.34
N THR A 269 -9.14 -20.91 3.46
CA THR A 269 -7.82 -21.51 3.72
C THR A 269 -7.94 -23.01 4.00
N SER A 270 -6.84 -23.74 3.85
CA SER A 270 -6.81 -25.20 4.06
C SER A 270 -7.35 -25.63 5.42
N TYR A 271 -7.10 -24.82 6.47
CA TYR A 271 -7.58 -25.08 7.82
C TYR A 271 -8.10 -23.80 8.48
N ILE A 272 -9.25 -23.93 9.14
CA ILE A 272 -9.76 -22.98 10.11
C ILE A 272 -10.03 -23.77 11.39
N SER A 273 -9.25 -23.47 12.43
CA SER A 273 -9.40 -24.12 13.73
C SER A 273 -10.02 -23.14 14.72
N LEU A 274 -11.19 -23.51 15.24
CA LEU A 274 -11.84 -22.81 16.34
C LEU A 274 -11.58 -23.63 17.60
N LEU A 275 -10.74 -23.12 18.49
CA LEU A 275 -10.35 -23.79 19.72
C LEU A 275 -10.93 -22.98 20.89
N THR A 276 -11.72 -23.61 21.75
CA THR A 276 -12.14 -23.00 23.02
C THR A 276 -11.26 -23.57 24.11
N PRO A 277 -10.19 -22.85 24.50
CA PRO A 277 -9.23 -23.36 25.46
C PRO A 277 -9.71 -23.20 26.92
N PRO A 278 -9.25 -24.05 27.84
CA PRO A 278 -8.43 -25.25 27.59
C PRO A 278 -9.21 -26.30 26.77
N VAL A 279 -8.54 -26.95 25.82
CA VAL A 279 -9.19 -27.95 24.95
C VAL A 279 -9.50 -29.23 25.73
N GLU A 280 -10.68 -29.82 25.51
CA GLU A 280 -11.10 -31.04 26.23
C GLU A 280 -10.39 -32.33 25.75
N SER A 281 -9.70 -32.28 24.61
CA SER A 281 -9.01 -33.46 24.07
C SER A 281 -7.85 -33.87 24.97
N PRO A 282 -7.76 -35.13 25.41
CA PRO A 282 -6.60 -35.58 26.19
C PRO A 282 -5.31 -35.46 25.35
N PRO A 283 -4.14 -35.29 26.00
CA PRO A 283 -2.84 -35.29 25.34
C PRO A 283 -2.61 -36.63 24.65
N VAL A 284 -1.81 -36.59 23.60
CA VAL A 284 -1.41 -37.79 22.87
C VAL A 284 -0.20 -38.37 23.59
N ASP A 285 -0.36 -39.55 24.19
CA ASP A 285 0.77 -40.33 24.69
C ASP A 285 1.37 -41.12 23.53
N PHE A 286 2.41 -40.58 22.89
CA PHE A 286 3.08 -41.24 21.78
C PHE A 286 3.81 -42.54 22.19
N ALA A 287 4.00 -42.79 23.49
CA ALA A 287 4.54 -44.04 24.00
C ALA A 287 3.46 -45.13 24.20
N ASP A 288 2.18 -44.79 24.18
CA ASP A 288 1.03 -45.71 24.30
C ASP A 288 0.27 -45.80 22.97
N ASP A 289 0.62 -46.80 22.16
CA ASP A 289 -0.03 -47.09 20.88
C ASP A 289 -1.24 -48.04 20.99
N GLU A 290 -1.58 -48.50 22.20
CA GLU A 290 -2.65 -49.48 22.43
C GLU A 290 -3.93 -48.85 22.99
N THR A 291 -3.82 -47.76 23.76
CA THR A 291 -4.99 -47.10 24.37
C THR A 291 -5.64 -46.11 23.39
N PRO A 292 -6.94 -46.26 23.06
CA PRO A 292 -7.63 -45.24 22.27
C PRO A 292 -7.61 -43.88 22.97
N ILE A 293 -7.31 -42.81 22.24
CA ILE A 293 -7.26 -41.43 22.77
C ILE A 293 -8.52 -41.07 23.58
N ALA A 294 -9.70 -41.54 23.15
CA ALA A 294 -10.98 -41.28 23.83
C ALA A 294 -11.11 -41.97 25.21
N GLU A 295 -10.26 -42.96 25.50
CA GLU A 295 -10.20 -43.68 26.78
C GLU A 295 -9.10 -43.12 27.72
N GLY A 296 -8.29 -42.16 27.25
CA GLY A 296 -7.35 -41.41 28.09
C GLY A 296 -8.07 -40.64 29.20
N SER A 297 -7.41 -40.46 30.35
CA SER A 297 -7.96 -39.63 31.42
C SER A 297 -8.11 -38.18 30.95
N LYS A 298 -9.17 -37.47 31.40
CA LYS A 298 -9.18 -36.00 31.31
C LYS A 298 -7.88 -35.49 31.92
N SER A 299 -7.04 -34.83 31.13
CA SER A 299 -5.84 -34.18 31.65
C SER A 299 -6.19 -32.79 32.16
N ASP A 300 -5.50 -32.37 33.21
CA ASP A 300 -5.47 -30.99 33.67
C ASP A 300 -4.57 -30.20 32.71
N ARG A 301 -5.04 -29.91 31.49
CA ARG A 301 -4.28 -29.09 30.53
C ARG A 301 -4.14 -27.66 31.07
N ALA A 302 -2.92 -27.12 31.00
CA ALA A 302 -2.68 -25.73 31.28
C ALA A 302 -2.90 -24.89 30.01
N PHE A 303 -3.60 -23.77 30.15
CA PHE A 303 -3.78 -22.81 29.08
C PHE A 303 -3.48 -21.40 29.59
N HIS A 304 -2.64 -20.68 28.85
CA HIS A 304 -2.27 -19.30 29.14
C HIS A 304 -2.54 -18.44 27.91
N LEU A 305 -3.47 -17.49 28.03
CA LEU A 305 -3.68 -16.44 27.04
C LEU A 305 -2.87 -15.20 27.44
N VAL A 306 -1.84 -14.89 26.67
CA VAL A 306 -1.01 -13.69 26.82
C VAL A 306 -1.49 -12.64 25.85
N LEU A 307 -2.23 -11.65 26.36
CA LEU A 307 -2.68 -10.49 25.61
C LEU A 307 -1.67 -9.36 25.74
N ILE A 308 -1.36 -8.70 24.63
CA ILE A 308 -0.31 -7.68 24.58
C ILE A 308 -0.90 -6.32 24.20
N ASP A 309 -0.67 -5.31 25.04
CA ASP A 309 -0.94 -3.91 24.69
C ASP A 309 0.17 -3.37 23.76
N ASN A 310 1.39 -3.20 24.27
CA ASN A 310 2.56 -2.72 23.52
C ASN A 310 2.24 -1.49 22.64
N GLY A 311 1.50 -0.54 23.19
CA GLY A 311 1.09 0.70 22.50
C GLY A 311 -0.26 0.66 21.78
N ARG A 312 -0.96 -0.48 21.71
CA ARG A 312 -2.27 -0.61 21.03
C ARG A 312 -3.37 0.22 21.68
N LEU A 313 -3.44 0.28 23.01
CA LEU A 313 -4.41 1.11 23.72
C LEU A 313 -4.15 2.61 23.49
N ALA A 314 -2.89 3.02 23.35
CA ALA A 314 -2.54 4.39 22.96
C ALA A 314 -2.92 4.66 21.49
N MET A 315 -2.65 3.71 20.58
CA MET A 315 -3.02 3.79 19.17
C MET A 315 -4.55 3.86 18.98
N ARG A 316 -5.32 3.17 19.83
CA ARG A 316 -6.79 3.24 19.83
C ARG A 316 -7.31 4.66 20.09
N GLU A 317 -6.64 5.43 20.96
CA GLU A 317 -7.00 6.82 21.27
C GLU A 317 -6.49 7.82 20.21
N ASP A 318 -5.64 7.37 19.29
CA ASP A 318 -5.12 8.18 18.20
C ASP A 318 -6.04 8.09 16.98
N GLU A 319 -6.91 9.08 16.80
CA GLU A 319 -7.85 9.17 15.69
C GLU A 319 -7.22 9.03 14.29
N GLN A 320 -5.91 9.30 14.15
CA GLN A 320 -5.21 9.18 12.87
C GLN A 320 -4.53 7.82 12.66
N LEU A 321 -4.28 7.06 13.73
CA LEU A 321 -3.63 5.75 13.66
C LEU A 321 -4.53 4.58 14.02
N LYS A 322 -5.67 4.80 14.71
CA LYS A 322 -6.55 3.75 15.23
C LYS A 322 -7.00 2.71 14.20
N GLU A 323 -7.18 3.09 12.93
CA GLU A 323 -7.55 2.15 11.86
C GLU A 323 -6.50 1.07 11.63
N THR A 324 -5.24 1.31 12.04
CA THR A 324 -4.17 0.31 12.00
C THR A 324 -4.57 -0.96 12.78
N LEU A 325 -5.32 -0.80 13.88
CA LEU A 325 -5.83 -1.89 14.72
C LEU A 325 -6.94 -2.71 14.05
N TYR A 326 -7.51 -2.24 12.94
CA TYR A 326 -8.52 -3.00 12.19
C TYR A 326 -7.88 -4.12 11.36
N CYS A 327 -6.56 -4.05 11.13
CA CYS A 327 -5.85 -4.93 10.22
C CYS A 327 -5.94 -6.41 10.62
N ILE A 328 -6.54 -7.22 9.73
CA ILE A 328 -6.68 -8.68 9.88
C ILE A 328 -5.47 -9.48 9.39
N ARG A 329 -4.35 -8.81 9.04
CA ARG A 329 -3.08 -9.42 8.62
C ARG A 329 -3.15 -10.28 7.35
N CYS A 330 -3.97 -9.89 6.38
CA CYS A 330 -4.11 -10.64 5.13
C CYS A 330 -3.06 -10.33 4.05
N SER A 331 -2.17 -9.33 4.22
CA SER A 331 -1.20 -8.89 3.19
C SER A 331 -1.75 -8.33 1.87
N ALA A 332 -3.07 -8.21 1.67
CA ALA A 332 -3.63 -7.72 0.41
C ALA A 332 -3.02 -6.37 -0.04
N CYS A 333 -2.80 -5.46 0.92
CA CYS A 333 -2.17 -4.16 0.70
C CYS A 333 -0.71 -4.26 0.19
N SER A 334 0.04 -5.25 0.66
CA SER A 334 1.44 -5.49 0.26
C SER A 334 1.48 -6.13 -1.12
N ASN A 335 0.60 -7.10 -1.37
CA ASN A 335 0.51 -7.79 -2.65
C ASN A 335 0.19 -6.83 -3.80
N VAL A 336 -0.71 -5.85 -3.62
CA VAL A 336 -1.04 -4.87 -4.67
C VAL A 336 0.00 -3.75 -4.83
N CYS A 337 0.88 -3.54 -3.86
CA CYS A 337 1.85 -2.46 -3.88
C CYS A 337 2.99 -2.75 -4.87
N ALA A 338 3.07 -1.98 -5.96
CA ALA A 338 4.07 -2.21 -7.01
C ALA A 338 5.51 -2.10 -6.50
N ASN A 339 5.78 -1.21 -5.55
CA ASN A 339 7.10 -1.11 -4.90
C ASN A 339 7.39 -2.39 -4.10
N PHE A 340 6.44 -2.87 -3.30
CA PHE A 340 6.59 -4.12 -2.53
C PHE A 340 6.86 -5.31 -3.46
N GLN A 341 6.15 -5.40 -4.59
CA GLN A 341 6.38 -6.45 -5.59
C GLN A 341 7.82 -6.47 -6.15
N SER A 342 8.54 -5.36 -6.09
CA SER A 342 9.92 -5.26 -6.59
C SER A 342 10.99 -5.47 -5.52
N VAL A 343 10.73 -5.12 -4.25
CA VAL A 343 11.76 -5.14 -3.19
C VAL A 343 11.47 -6.01 -1.97
N GLY A 344 10.25 -6.55 -1.81
CA GLY A 344 9.88 -7.38 -0.67
C GLY A 344 9.78 -6.63 0.66
N GLY A 345 9.52 -7.38 1.74
CA GLY A 345 9.33 -6.82 3.08
C GLY A 345 10.60 -6.28 3.73
N HIS A 346 11.78 -6.80 3.38
CA HIS A 346 13.06 -6.32 3.92
C HIS A 346 13.38 -4.86 3.56
N ALA A 347 12.70 -4.31 2.54
CA ALA A 347 12.72 -2.88 2.25
C ALA A 347 11.67 -2.06 3.03
N PHE A 348 10.59 -2.71 3.47
CA PHE A 348 9.43 -2.13 4.16
C PHE A 348 9.40 -2.43 5.67
N GLY A 349 10.56 -2.43 6.33
CA GLY A 349 10.65 -2.67 7.78
C GLY A 349 10.54 -4.13 8.21
N GLY A 350 10.82 -5.09 7.31
CA GLY A 350 10.55 -6.52 7.46
C GLY A 350 11.32 -7.29 8.54
N GLU A 351 11.26 -6.83 9.78
CA GLU A 351 11.61 -7.60 10.97
C GLU A 351 10.34 -8.21 11.56
N THR A 352 9.30 -7.40 11.79
CA THR A 352 7.96 -7.88 12.15
C THR A 352 6.94 -7.46 11.11
N TYR A 353 6.51 -6.19 11.08
CA TYR A 353 5.46 -5.76 10.16
C TYR A 353 6.06 -5.32 8.81
N SER A 354 5.40 -5.66 7.70
CA SER A 354 5.87 -5.29 6.36
C SER A 354 4.79 -4.71 5.44
N GLY A 355 5.25 -3.97 4.45
CA GLY A 355 4.40 -3.25 3.49
C GLY A 355 3.86 -1.92 4.00
N GLY A 356 2.87 -1.36 3.31
CA GLY A 356 2.35 -0.02 3.66
C GLY A 356 1.69 0.05 5.04
N ILE A 357 1.06 -1.03 5.50
CA ILE A 357 0.42 -1.10 6.82
C ILE A 357 1.44 -1.11 7.97
N ALA A 358 2.69 -1.53 7.70
CA ALA A 358 3.74 -1.57 8.70
C ALA A 358 4.01 -0.20 9.29
N THR A 359 3.92 0.89 8.50
CA THR A 359 4.14 2.24 9.02
C THR A 359 3.29 2.58 10.24
N GLY A 360 2.00 2.19 10.25
CA GLY A 360 1.14 2.42 11.41
C GLY A 360 1.54 1.57 12.62
N TRP A 361 1.89 0.31 12.39
CA TRP A 361 2.31 -0.63 13.43
C TRP A 361 3.64 -0.22 14.05
N GLU A 362 4.67 -0.02 13.23
CA GLU A 362 6.00 0.41 13.67
C GLU A 362 5.93 1.76 14.38
N ALA A 363 5.14 2.74 13.88
CA ALA A 363 5.00 4.02 14.55
C ALA A 363 4.32 3.94 15.93
N GLY A 364 3.40 3.00 16.13
CA GLY A 364 2.68 2.86 17.39
C GLY A 364 3.34 1.94 18.40
N ILE A 365 4.16 0.98 17.96
CA ILE A 365 4.86 0.02 18.82
C ILE A 365 6.30 0.49 19.08
N GLU A 366 7.11 0.60 18.02
CA GLU A 366 8.55 0.90 18.11
C GLU A 366 8.84 2.41 18.10
N GLY A 367 7.94 3.19 17.51
CA GLY A 367 8.05 4.64 17.39
C GLY A 367 8.38 5.13 15.97
N LEU A 368 8.51 6.45 15.85
CA LEU A 368 8.62 7.12 14.54
C LEU A 368 9.95 6.86 13.81
N ASP A 369 11.02 6.56 14.53
CA ASP A 369 12.35 6.35 13.95
C ASP A 369 12.37 5.10 13.06
N THR A 370 11.81 3.98 13.54
CA THR A 370 11.67 2.73 12.78
C THR A 370 10.79 2.94 11.54
N ALA A 371 9.66 3.62 11.69
CA ALA A 371 8.78 3.94 10.56
C ALA A 371 9.47 4.84 9.51
N ALA A 372 10.36 5.75 9.92
CA ALA A 372 11.07 6.67 9.02
C ALA A 372 12.00 5.96 8.03
N GLU A 373 12.49 4.77 8.36
CA GLU A 373 13.40 4.02 7.49
C GLU A 373 12.77 3.66 6.14
N PHE A 374 11.48 3.35 6.13
CA PHE A 374 10.79 2.81 4.96
C PHE A 374 9.53 3.58 4.51
N ASN A 375 8.95 4.46 5.35
CA ASN A 375 7.71 5.18 5.03
C ASN A 375 7.73 5.89 3.67
N ASP A 376 8.88 6.42 3.24
CA ASP A 376 9.06 7.10 1.95
C ASP A 376 8.86 6.17 0.71
N LEU A 377 8.74 4.85 0.90
CA LEU A 377 8.32 3.90 -0.15
C LEU A 377 6.83 3.98 -0.47
N CYS A 378 6.00 4.55 0.42
CA CYS A 378 4.59 4.79 0.14
C CYS A 378 4.41 5.99 -0.79
N THR A 379 3.74 5.77 -1.93
CA THR A 379 3.52 6.79 -2.98
C THR A 379 2.14 7.44 -2.92
N GLY A 380 1.28 7.03 -1.98
CA GLY A 380 -0.08 7.59 -1.82
C GLY A 380 -1.08 7.16 -2.91
N CYS A 381 -0.81 6.09 -3.66
CA CYS A 381 -1.63 5.69 -4.81
C CYS A 381 -2.99 5.06 -4.45
N SER A 382 -3.23 4.71 -3.19
CA SER A 382 -4.51 4.24 -2.64
C SER A 382 -5.06 2.91 -3.13
N ARG A 383 -4.35 2.19 -3.99
CA ARG A 383 -4.72 0.81 -4.40
C ARG A 383 -4.87 -0.16 -3.22
N CYS A 384 -4.12 0.08 -2.14
CA CYS A 384 -4.21 -0.73 -0.93
C CYS A 384 -5.53 -0.52 -0.16
N VAL A 385 -6.25 0.58 -0.37
CA VAL A 385 -7.56 0.85 0.25
C VAL A 385 -8.61 -0.06 -0.37
N GLU A 386 -8.69 -0.09 -1.71
CA GLU A 386 -9.62 -0.96 -2.45
C GLU A 386 -9.37 -2.45 -2.16
N ALA A 387 -8.09 -2.83 -2.06
CA ALA A 387 -7.71 -4.20 -1.76
C ALA A 387 -7.90 -4.60 -0.29
N CYS A 388 -8.13 -3.65 0.62
CA CYS A 388 -8.25 -3.92 2.04
C CYS A 388 -9.63 -4.52 2.37
N PRO A 389 -9.71 -5.73 2.96
CA PRO A 389 -10.99 -6.34 3.32
C PRO A 389 -11.72 -5.62 4.47
N VAL A 390 -11.06 -4.68 5.13
CA VAL A 390 -11.61 -3.85 6.22
C VAL A 390 -11.46 -2.34 5.91
N GLY A 391 -11.15 -1.99 4.66
CA GLY A 391 -11.18 -0.62 4.14
C GLY A 391 -10.24 0.39 4.83
N ILE A 392 -9.09 -0.02 5.35
CA ILE A 392 -8.15 0.89 6.06
C ILE A 392 -7.56 1.92 5.09
N ASP A 393 -7.54 3.20 5.47
CA ASP A 393 -6.85 4.27 4.72
C ASP A 393 -5.34 4.26 5.03
N ILE A 394 -4.66 3.21 4.54
CA ILE A 394 -3.22 3.03 4.67
C ILE A 394 -2.42 4.23 4.12
N PRO A 395 -2.76 4.82 2.94
CA PRO A 395 -2.10 6.03 2.45
C PRO A 395 -2.18 7.21 3.42
N TRP A 396 -3.33 7.43 4.06
CA TRP A 396 -3.48 8.48 5.07
C TRP A 396 -2.64 8.22 6.30
N ILE A 397 -2.67 7.01 6.86
CA ILE A 397 -1.79 6.60 7.98
C ILE A 397 -0.33 6.89 7.63
N ASN A 398 0.11 6.51 6.42
CA ASN A 398 1.46 6.77 5.97
C ASN A 398 1.78 8.27 5.86
N THR A 399 0.82 9.07 5.42
CA THR A 399 0.96 10.53 5.27
C THR A 399 1.05 11.22 6.64
N VAL A 400 0.23 10.80 7.59
CA VAL A 400 0.25 11.27 8.99
C VAL A 400 1.57 10.93 9.66
N VAL A 401 2.02 9.69 9.57
CA VAL A 401 3.31 9.29 10.17
C VAL A 401 4.46 10.06 9.52
N ARG A 402 4.41 10.28 8.20
CA ARG A 402 5.38 11.12 7.49
C ARG A 402 5.40 12.56 8.01
N ASP A 403 4.23 13.17 8.20
CA ASP A 403 4.09 14.51 8.80
C ASP A 403 4.66 14.56 10.22
N ARG A 404 4.38 13.57 11.07
CA ARG A 404 4.94 13.47 12.43
C ARG A 404 6.46 13.35 12.42
N ILE A 405 7.02 12.51 11.55
CA ILE A 405 8.48 12.38 11.35
C ILE A 405 9.08 13.74 10.94
N ASN A 406 8.44 14.42 9.98
CA ASN A 406 8.93 15.70 9.49
C ASN A 406 8.96 16.80 10.57
N ARG A 407 8.06 16.75 11.57
CA ARG A 407 8.01 17.69 12.71
C ARG A 407 9.04 17.37 13.80
N GLY A 408 9.55 16.13 13.84
CA GLY A 408 10.46 15.64 14.88
C GLY A 408 11.94 16.01 14.65
N GLU A 409 12.34 16.24 13.40
CA GLU A 409 13.70 16.68 13.07
C GLU A 409 13.84 18.20 13.18
N SER A 410 14.97 18.72 13.68
CA SER A 410 15.30 20.15 13.59
C SER A 410 16.45 20.35 12.58
N SER A 411 16.30 21.25 11.61
CA SER A 411 17.26 21.44 10.53
C SER A 411 18.17 22.64 10.84
N GLU A 412 19.50 22.45 10.78
CA GLU A 412 20.50 23.51 10.95
C GLU A 412 20.39 24.66 9.91
N PHE A 413 19.58 24.48 8.87
CA PHE A 413 19.36 25.47 7.80
C PHE A 413 17.95 26.08 7.77
N ASP A 414 17.13 25.90 8.82
CA ASP A 414 15.75 26.41 8.85
C ASP A 414 15.64 27.90 8.51
N TRP A 415 16.54 28.73 9.05
CA TRP A 415 16.53 30.19 8.84
C TRP A 415 16.76 30.64 7.39
N LEU A 416 17.35 29.79 6.54
CA LEU A 416 17.64 30.10 5.13
C LEU A 416 16.43 29.86 4.21
N VAL A 417 15.47 29.04 4.66
CA VAL A 417 14.31 28.62 3.87
C VAL A 417 13.03 29.25 4.40
N ASP A 418 12.94 29.50 5.71
CA ASP A 418 11.86 30.29 6.33
C ASP A 418 11.80 31.69 5.69
N GLY A 419 10.80 31.89 4.83
CA GLY A 419 10.55 33.13 4.10
C GLY A 419 10.83 33.10 2.59
N LEU A 420 11.38 32.00 2.04
CA LEU A 420 11.52 31.79 0.59
C LEU A 420 10.44 30.86 0.00
N THR A 421 9.84 29.97 0.81
CA THR A 421 8.66 29.18 0.44
C THR A 421 7.48 29.58 1.33
N PRO A 422 6.29 29.85 0.77
CA PRO A 422 5.08 30.08 1.55
C PRO A 422 4.47 28.72 1.91
N ASP A 423 4.95 28.10 2.97
CA ASP A 423 4.36 26.88 3.53
C ASP A 423 4.02 27.05 5.01
N GLU A 424 3.09 26.24 5.51
CA GLU A 424 2.54 26.28 6.88
C GLU A 424 3.21 25.23 7.78
N GLU A 425 4.27 24.57 7.31
CA GLU A 425 4.97 23.53 8.06
C GLU A 425 5.89 24.13 9.12
N SER A 426 6.10 23.37 10.20
CA SER A 426 7.11 23.76 11.19
C SER A 426 8.54 23.65 10.63
N GLY A 427 9.48 24.30 11.32
CA GLY A 427 10.92 24.09 11.13
C GLY A 427 11.29 22.60 11.15
N GLY A 428 12.36 22.20 10.44
CA GLY A 428 12.95 20.86 10.59
C GLY A 428 13.04 19.93 9.40
N MET A 429 12.22 20.16 8.37
CA MET A 429 12.05 19.23 7.25
C MET A 429 13.24 19.19 6.28
N ASP A 430 13.47 18.04 5.65
CA ASP A 430 14.50 17.89 4.61
C ASP A 430 14.26 18.86 3.43
N LEU A 431 15.34 19.47 2.93
CA LEU A 431 15.30 20.43 1.83
C LEU A 431 14.69 19.85 0.56
N GLY A 432 14.91 18.56 0.28
CA GLY A 432 14.31 17.86 -0.85
C GLY A 432 12.79 17.76 -0.70
N LYS A 433 12.32 17.35 0.49
CA LYS A 433 10.88 17.29 0.81
C LYS A 433 10.22 18.67 0.69
N ARG A 434 10.80 19.72 1.29
CA ARG A 434 10.28 21.10 1.15
C ARG A 434 10.27 21.58 -0.31
N PHE A 435 11.30 21.25 -1.10
CA PHE A 435 11.36 21.61 -2.52
C PHE A 435 10.23 20.94 -3.32
N PHE A 436 10.04 19.64 -3.15
CA PHE A 436 9.00 18.89 -3.86
C PHE A 436 7.60 19.26 -3.39
N GLY A 437 7.39 19.50 -2.09
CA GLY A 437 6.10 19.93 -1.56
C GLY A 437 5.71 21.33 -2.05
N ASN A 438 6.68 22.24 -2.18
CA ASN A 438 6.48 23.58 -2.72
C ASN A 438 6.67 23.68 -4.25
N PHE A 439 6.52 22.59 -4.99
CA PHE A 439 6.79 22.58 -6.43
C PHE A 439 5.93 23.58 -7.22
N SER A 440 4.75 23.95 -6.73
CA SER A 440 3.90 25.01 -7.30
C SER A 440 4.61 26.35 -7.39
N THR A 441 5.29 26.75 -6.31
CA THR A 441 6.09 27.98 -6.27
C THR A 441 7.28 27.88 -7.22
N VAL A 442 7.95 26.73 -7.25
CA VAL A 442 9.04 26.45 -8.19
C VAL A 442 8.57 26.57 -9.63
N ALA A 443 7.41 26.02 -9.97
CA ALA A 443 6.84 26.07 -11.31
C ALA A 443 6.45 27.49 -11.73
N LYS A 444 5.86 28.29 -10.82
CA LYS A 444 5.53 29.70 -11.07
C LYS A 444 6.79 30.53 -11.37
N VAL A 445 7.84 30.40 -10.55
CA VAL A 445 9.10 31.12 -10.75
C VAL A 445 9.84 30.61 -11.99
N GLY A 446 9.89 29.30 -12.17
CA GLY A 446 10.49 28.63 -13.33
C GLY A 446 9.85 29.09 -14.64
N SER A 447 8.52 29.12 -14.69
CA SER A 447 7.73 29.63 -15.82
C SER A 447 8.00 31.13 -16.09
N ALA A 448 8.00 31.98 -15.07
CA ALA A 448 8.24 33.41 -15.21
C ALA A 448 9.65 33.74 -15.78
N THR A 449 10.63 32.89 -15.45
CA THR A 449 12.04 33.05 -15.84
C THR A 449 12.43 32.23 -17.07
N ALA A 450 11.52 31.44 -17.64
CA ALA A 450 11.77 30.70 -18.88
C ALA A 450 12.09 31.67 -20.06
N PRO A 451 13.05 31.31 -20.94
CA PRO A 451 13.73 30.01 -21.05
C PRO A 451 15.00 29.84 -20.19
N LEU A 452 15.39 30.86 -19.40
CA LEU A 452 16.63 30.83 -18.61
C LEU A 452 16.61 29.71 -17.56
N SER A 453 15.49 29.55 -16.86
CA SER A 453 15.27 28.45 -15.89
C SER A 453 15.55 27.08 -16.50
N ASN A 454 14.97 26.79 -17.67
CA ASN A 454 15.16 25.52 -18.39
C ASN A 454 16.63 25.32 -18.80
N TRP A 455 17.29 26.37 -19.29
CA TRP A 455 18.71 26.29 -19.65
C TRP A 455 19.58 25.97 -18.41
N VAL A 456 19.35 26.64 -17.29
CA VAL A 456 20.09 26.39 -16.03
C VAL A 456 19.87 24.95 -15.56
N ALA A 457 18.61 24.49 -15.55
CA ALA A 457 18.21 23.16 -15.10
C ALA A 457 18.88 22.03 -15.91
N GLN A 458 19.25 22.28 -17.16
CA GLN A 458 19.92 21.30 -18.03
C GLN A 458 21.45 21.26 -17.89
N THR A 459 22.06 22.21 -17.16
CA THR A 459 23.53 22.22 -16.99
C THR A 459 24.00 21.10 -16.07
N SER A 460 25.14 20.46 -16.41
CA SER A 460 25.72 19.37 -15.61
C SER A 460 26.06 19.80 -14.18
N VAL A 461 26.46 21.06 -13.99
CA VAL A 461 26.74 21.65 -12.68
C VAL A 461 25.47 21.76 -11.85
N ALA A 462 24.37 22.28 -12.42
CA ALA A 462 23.09 22.35 -11.72
C ALA A 462 22.54 20.96 -11.39
N ARG A 463 22.60 20.01 -12.33
CA ARG A 463 22.17 18.62 -12.10
C ARG A 463 22.94 17.97 -10.94
N THR A 464 24.26 18.14 -10.92
CA THR A 464 25.10 17.60 -9.83
C THR A 464 24.78 18.28 -8.49
N ALA A 465 24.47 19.57 -8.49
CA ALA A 465 24.07 20.28 -7.28
C ALA A 465 22.69 19.83 -6.77
N MET A 466 21.71 19.69 -7.66
CA MET A 466 20.36 19.22 -7.31
C MET A 466 20.37 17.79 -6.78
N GLU A 467 21.15 16.89 -7.35
CA GLU A 467 21.30 15.52 -6.83
C GLU A 467 21.88 15.52 -5.40
N ARG A 468 22.95 16.30 -5.16
CA ARG A 468 23.59 16.35 -3.83
C ARG A 468 22.75 17.04 -2.77
N VAL A 469 22.05 18.12 -3.13
CA VAL A 469 21.32 18.97 -2.17
C VAL A 469 19.87 18.50 -2.05
N LEU A 470 19.16 18.38 -3.18
CA LEU A 470 17.73 18.07 -3.23
C LEU A 470 17.43 16.57 -3.38
N GLY A 471 18.44 15.75 -3.72
CA GLY A 471 18.25 14.32 -3.96
C GLY A 471 17.67 13.99 -5.33
N ILE A 472 17.69 14.92 -6.29
CA ILE A 472 17.13 14.69 -7.63
C ILE A 472 18.14 13.91 -8.49
N ASP A 473 17.80 12.70 -8.91
CA ASP A 473 18.65 11.85 -9.75
C ASP A 473 18.97 12.54 -11.08
N ARG A 474 20.26 12.62 -11.41
CA ARG A 474 20.74 13.29 -12.63
C ARG A 474 20.30 12.59 -13.92
N ARG A 475 19.93 11.31 -13.86
CA ARG A 475 19.44 10.50 -15.00
C ARG A 475 18.01 10.88 -15.39
N ARG A 476 17.27 11.57 -14.52
CA ARG A 476 15.90 12.01 -14.80
C ARG A 476 15.86 13.26 -15.65
N GLU A 477 14.98 13.28 -16.64
CA GLU A 477 14.63 14.49 -17.36
C GLU A 477 13.76 15.39 -16.47
N LEU A 478 14.12 16.67 -16.43
CA LEU A 478 13.45 17.65 -15.59
C LEU A 478 12.35 18.33 -16.40
N PRO A 479 11.17 18.61 -15.81
CA PRO A 479 10.08 19.24 -16.54
C PRO A 479 10.51 20.58 -17.13
N ALA A 480 10.12 20.85 -18.37
CA ALA A 480 10.42 22.11 -19.05
C ALA A 480 9.32 23.13 -18.77
N PHE A 481 9.66 24.27 -18.17
CA PHE A 481 8.69 25.32 -17.87
C PHE A 481 8.36 26.17 -19.10
N GLN A 482 7.09 26.52 -19.26
CA GLN A 482 6.60 27.38 -20.33
C GLN A 482 6.40 28.82 -19.85
N ARG A 483 6.90 29.81 -20.62
CA ARG A 483 6.75 31.24 -20.27
C ARG A 483 5.29 31.71 -20.43
N GLN A 484 4.62 31.20 -21.46
CA GLN A 484 3.19 31.43 -21.67
C GLN A 484 2.45 30.31 -20.92
N THR A 485 1.76 30.65 -19.84
CA THR A 485 0.96 29.69 -19.06
C THR A 485 -0.39 29.45 -19.75
N LEU A 486 -1.10 28.38 -19.36
CA LEU A 486 -2.44 28.09 -19.89
C LEU A 486 -3.40 29.25 -19.65
N VAL A 487 -3.45 29.76 -18.40
CA VAL A 487 -4.28 30.92 -18.04
C VAL A 487 -3.95 32.12 -18.92
N LYS A 488 -2.65 32.47 -19.06
CA LYS A 488 -2.23 33.62 -19.88
C LYS A 488 -2.54 33.41 -21.37
N TRP A 489 -2.38 32.20 -21.88
CA TRP A 489 -2.75 31.86 -23.24
C TRP A 489 -4.24 32.06 -23.46
N PHE A 490 -5.08 31.56 -22.55
CA PHE A 490 -6.53 31.63 -22.61
C PHE A 490 -7.03 33.09 -22.56
N ASP A 491 -6.46 33.91 -21.69
CA ASP A 491 -6.76 35.35 -21.64
C ASP A 491 -6.34 36.06 -22.93
N THR A 492 -5.14 35.76 -23.43
CA THR A 492 -4.58 36.43 -24.63
C THR A 492 -5.39 36.11 -25.89
N ARG A 493 -5.98 34.91 -26.00
CA ARG A 493 -6.88 34.55 -27.11
C ARG A 493 -8.29 35.14 -26.98
N GLY A 494 -8.60 35.84 -25.87
CA GLY A 494 -9.92 36.45 -25.62
C GLY A 494 -10.93 35.53 -24.93
N GLY A 495 -10.48 34.46 -24.28
CA GLY A 495 -11.34 33.50 -23.57
C GLY A 495 -11.93 32.39 -24.46
N SER A 496 -13.12 31.91 -24.08
CA SER A 496 -13.79 30.83 -24.79
C SER A 496 -14.26 31.27 -26.18
N ARG A 497 -14.17 30.37 -27.15
CA ARG A 497 -14.70 30.55 -28.51
C ARG A 497 -16.19 30.25 -28.61
N VAL A 498 -16.77 29.57 -27.63
CA VAL A 498 -18.20 29.31 -27.54
C VAL A 498 -18.79 30.42 -26.67
N ASP A 499 -19.82 31.12 -27.16
CA ASP A 499 -20.51 32.13 -26.35
C ASP A 499 -21.36 31.42 -25.28
N ALA A 500 -21.38 31.95 -24.05
CA ALA A 500 -22.14 31.35 -22.95
C ALA A 500 -23.65 31.27 -23.26
N ALA A 501 -24.18 32.16 -24.10
CA ALA A 501 -25.59 32.13 -24.50
C ALA A 501 -25.92 31.02 -25.51
N ASP A 502 -24.92 30.56 -26.27
CA ASP A 502 -25.09 29.56 -27.33
C ASP A 502 -24.65 28.16 -26.86
N ALA A 503 -23.86 28.06 -25.79
CA ALA A 503 -23.28 26.82 -25.29
C ALA A 503 -24.31 25.83 -24.74
N THR A 504 -24.09 24.54 -24.98
CA THR A 504 -24.84 23.46 -24.32
C THR A 504 -24.52 23.31 -22.83
N ARG A 505 -23.30 23.67 -22.41
CA ARG A 505 -22.79 23.58 -21.03
C ARG A 505 -21.78 24.70 -20.75
N GLU A 506 -21.65 25.08 -19.49
CA GLU A 506 -20.52 25.88 -18.99
C GLU A 506 -19.63 25.01 -18.11
N ALA A 507 -18.32 25.01 -18.35
CA ALA A 507 -17.36 24.25 -17.54
C ALA A 507 -16.16 25.12 -17.14
N VAL A 508 -15.66 24.89 -15.94
CA VAL A 508 -14.39 25.42 -15.45
C VAL A 508 -13.31 24.38 -15.70
N LEU A 509 -12.35 24.68 -16.57
CA LEU A 509 -11.15 23.85 -16.67
C LEU A 509 -10.19 24.27 -15.57
N TYR A 510 -9.98 23.39 -14.58
CA TYR A 510 -9.03 23.59 -13.50
C TYR A 510 -7.59 23.60 -14.06
N PRO A 511 -6.85 24.73 -14.00
CA PRO A 511 -5.50 24.79 -14.54
C PRO A 511 -4.51 24.23 -13.52
N ASP A 512 -4.38 22.90 -13.50
CA ASP A 512 -3.41 22.23 -12.65
C ASP A 512 -1.97 22.73 -12.89
N LEU A 513 -1.09 22.41 -11.93
CA LEU A 513 0.29 22.86 -11.95
C LEU A 513 1.01 22.54 -13.26
N TYR A 514 0.81 21.33 -13.78
CA TYR A 514 1.51 20.84 -14.95
C TYR A 514 0.89 21.41 -16.22
N THR A 515 -0.43 21.39 -16.39
CA THR A 515 -1.09 21.98 -17.55
C THR A 515 -0.96 23.50 -17.60
N ASN A 516 -0.78 24.18 -16.46
CA ASN A 516 -0.58 25.63 -16.46
C ASN A 516 0.86 26.04 -16.74
N HIS A 517 1.87 25.32 -16.23
CA HIS A 517 3.27 25.77 -16.25
C HIS A 517 4.25 24.90 -17.06
N VAL A 518 3.90 23.66 -17.40
CA VAL A 518 4.82 22.68 -18.02
C VAL A 518 4.26 22.16 -19.34
N GLN A 519 3.11 21.48 -19.31
CA GLN A 519 2.45 20.84 -20.44
C GLN A 519 1.25 21.67 -20.90
N VAL A 520 1.53 22.91 -21.28
CA VAL A 520 0.49 23.90 -21.61
C VAL A 520 -0.34 23.45 -22.80
N GLU A 521 0.28 22.77 -23.76
CA GLU A 521 -0.37 22.19 -24.94
C GLU A 521 -1.48 21.20 -24.57
N ARG A 522 -1.32 20.43 -23.48
CA ARG A 522 -2.34 19.52 -22.94
C ARG A 522 -3.57 20.27 -22.46
N GLY A 523 -3.38 21.34 -21.68
CA GLY A 523 -4.47 22.20 -21.24
C GLY A 523 -5.18 22.88 -22.42
N GLN A 524 -4.42 23.32 -23.42
CA GLN A 524 -5.00 23.89 -24.65
C GLN A 524 -5.81 22.86 -25.44
N ALA A 525 -5.37 21.60 -25.47
CA ALA A 525 -6.10 20.51 -26.10
C ALA A 525 -7.42 20.24 -25.38
N ALA A 526 -7.43 20.23 -24.05
CA ALA A 526 -8.67 20.13 -23.26
C ALA A 526 -9.65 21.25 -23.61
N VAL A 527 -9.20 22.52 -23.66
CA VAL A 527 -10.05 23.64 -24.10
C VAL A 527 -10.61 23.41 -25.50
N ARG A 528 -9.78 22.99 -26.46
CA ARG A 528 -10.25 22.75 -27.85
C ARG A 528 -11.26 21.61 -27.94
N ALA A 529 -11.07 20.52 -27.19
CA ALA A 529 -11.99 19.39 -27.17
C ALA A 529 -13.35 19.78 -26.57
N LEU A 530 -13.35 20.50 -25.44
CA LEU A 530 -14.57 21.01 -24.79
C LEU A 530 -15.32 21.99 -25.70
N GLU A 531 -14.62 22.97 -26.29
CA GLU A 531 -15.23 23.95 -27.19
C GLU A 531 -15.80 23.32 -28.46
N ALA A 532 -15.16 22.26 -28.99
CA ALA A 532 -15.65 21.55 -30.15
C ALA A 532 -16.97 20.81 -29.88
N LEU A 533 -17.22 20.45 -28.62
CA LEU A 533 -18.48 19.89 -28.13
C LEU A 533 -19.42 20.97 -27.55
N ASP A 534 -19.26 22.23 -27.97
CA ASP A 534 -20.14 23.35 -27.63
C ASP A 534 -20.22 23.66 -26.13
N VAL A 535 -19.10 23.49 -25.43
CA VAL A 535 -18.93 23.89 -24.02
C VAL A 535 -18.28 25.26 -23.94
N HIS A 536 -18.89 26.17 -23.18
CA HIS A 536 -18.27 27.43 -22.79
C HIS A 536 -17.28 27.21 -21.66
N VAL A 537 -16.00 27.41 -21.95
CA VAL A 537 -14.90 27.13 -21.01
C VAL A 537 -14.51 28.37 -20.21
N ARG A 538 -14.25 28.20 -18.91
CA ARG A 538 -13.64 29.21 -18.04
C ARG A 538 -12.36 28.64 -17.44
N ILE A 539 -11.33 29.46 -17.30
CA ILE A 539 -10.07 29.07 -16.64
C ILE A 539 -9.69 30.16 -15.62
N PRO A 540 -10.02 29.97 -14.34
CA PRO A 540 -9.65 30.92 -13.29
C PRO A 540 -8.17 30.76 -12.92
N ASP A 541 -7.52 31.84 -12.48
CA ASP A 541 -6.16 31.78 -11.90
C ASP A 541 -6.24 31.33 -10.45
N ILE A 542 -6.02 30.04 -10.20
CA ILE A 542 -6.21 29.39 -8.90
C ILE A 542 -4.97 28.63 -8.45
N SER A 543 -4.88 28.39 -7.14
CA SER A 543 -3.80 27.63 -6.51
C SER A 543 -3.81 26.17 -6.96
N SER A 544 -2.66 25.48 -6.79
CA SER A 544 -2.57 24.03 -7.02
C SER A 544 -3.33 23.25 -5.94
N SER A 545 -3.63 21.98 -6.20
CA SER A 545 -4.56 21.16 -5.41
C SER A 545 -4.08 20.85 -3.99
N GLY A 546 -2.79 20.98 -3.72
CA GLY A 546 -2.16 20.48 -2.50
C GLY A 546 -1.63 19.04 -2.63
N ARG A 547 -1.73 18.39 -3.80
CA ARG A 547 -1.20 17.03 -4.01
C ARG A 547 0.29 16.91 -3.74
N ALA A 548 1.09 17.87 -4.23
CA ALA A 548 2.53 17.89 -4.04
C ALA A 548 2.94 17.97 -2.55
N PRO A 549 2.45 18.94 -1.75
CA PRO A 549 2.76 18.98 -0.31
C PRO A 549 2.24 17.75 0.42
N LEU A 550 1.01 17.28 0.13
CA LEU A 550 0.46 16.08 0.76
C LEU A 550 1.37 14.85 0.56
N SER A 551 1.90 14.67 -0.65
CA SER A 551 2.83 13.58 -0.96
C SER A 551 4.13 13.62 -0.16
N GLN A 552 4.52 14.76 0.42
CA GLN A 552 5.71 14.87 1.27
C GLN A 552 5.39 14.80 2.76
N GLY A 553 4.12 14.61 3.13
CA GLY A 553 3.67 14.71 4.52
C GLY A 553 3.64 16.15 5.02
N MET A 554 3.34 17.12 4.14
CA MET A 554 3.10 18.52 4.49
C MET A 554 1.59 18.75 4.60
N ILE A 555 0.99 18.26 5.69
CA ILE A 555 -0.48 18.21 5.81
C ILE A 555 -1.07 19.61 5.95
N ALA A 556 -0.48 20.48 6.77
CA ALA A 556 -0.99 21.83 6.99
C ALA A 556 -0.97 22.65 5.68
N THR A 557 0.10 22.49 4.90
CA THR A 557 0.20 23.14 3.58
C THR A 557 -0.83 22.58 2.61
N ALA A 558 -1.06 21.27 2.60
CA ALA A 558 -2.08 20.66 1.75
C ALA A 558 -3.50 21.13 2.11
N GLU A 559 -3.80 21.25 3.41
CA GLU A 559 -5.07 21.76 3.94
C GLU A 559 -5.31 23.22 3.52
N GLN A 560 -4.30 24.09 3.64
CA GLN A 560 -4.39 25.48 3.17
C GLN A 560 -4.77 25.54 1.68
N HIS A 561 -4.08 24.74 0.85
CA HIS A 561 -4.37 24.66 -0.57
C HIS A 561 -5.81 24.20 -0.85
N ALA A 562 -6.33 23.23 -0.07
CA ALA A 562 -7.70 22.78 -0.20
C ALA A 562 -8.71 23.91 0.06
N HIS A 563 -8.48 24.72 1.10
CA HIS A 563 -9.31 25.89 1.38
C HIS A 563 -9.23 26.97 0.30
N GLU A 564 -8.04 27.25 -0.25
CA GLU A 564 -7.87 28.23 -1.33
C GLU A 564 -8.56 27.79 -2.62
N VAL A 565 -8.40 26.52 -3.00
CA VAL A 565 -9.05 25.94 -4.19
C VAL A 565 -10.57 25.95 -4.03
N TYR A 566 -11.08 25.46 -2.89
CA TYR A 566 -12.52 25.50 -2.63
C TYR A 566 -13.07 26.92 -2.65
N GLY A 567 -12.40 27.87 -1.99
CA GLY A 567 -12.81 29.27 -1.97
C GLY A 567 -12.89 29.90 -3.36
N ALA A 568 -12.01 29.51 -4.28
CA ALA A 568 -12.01 30.01 -5.65
C ALA A 568 -13.03 29.30 -6.55
N LEU A 569 -13.38 28.05 -6.28
CA LEU A 569 -14.31 27.26 -7.10
C LEU A 569 -15.76 27.29 -6.60
N ALA A 570 -16.01 27.66 -5.34
CA ALA A 570 -17.34 27.63 -4.73
C ALA A 570 -18.38 28.44 -5.52
N GLU A 571 -18.03 29.65 -5.99
CA GLU A 571 -18.94 30.48 -6.79
C GLU A 571 -19.22 29.90 -8.18
N HIS A 572 -18.31 29.06 -8.70
CA HIS A 572 -18.55 28.35 -9.95
C HIS A 572 -19.52 27.19 -9.76
N VAL A 573 -19.36 26.44 -8.67
CA VAL A 573 -20.30 25.37 -8.29
C VAL A 573 -21.68 25.96 -7.97
N ASP A 574 -21.77 27.08 -7.27
CA ASP A 574 -23.03 27.81 -7.02
C ASP A 574 -23.74 28.24 -8.31
N ALA A 575 -22.98 28.45 -9.38
CA ALA A 575 -23.48 28.81 -10.70
C ALA A 575 -23.78 27.57 -11.59
N GLU A 576 -23.84 26.37 -11.00
CA GLU A 576 -24.08 25.09 -11.70
C GLU A 576 -23.08 24.82 -12.84
N ARG A 577 -21.82 25.24 -12.66
CA ARG A 577 -20.75 24.96 -13.61
C ARG A 577 -19.97 23.73 -13.17
N ASP A 578 -19.73 22.83 -14.12
CA ASP A 578 -18.93 21.64 -13.89
C ASP A 578 -17.45 22.00 -13.81
N ILE A 579 -16.71 21.35 -12.91
CA ILE A 579 -15.26 21.50 -12.79
C ILE A 579 -14.60 20.34 -13.53
N VAL A 580 -13.82 20.65 -14.57
CA VAL A 580 -13.12 19.65 -15.38
C VAL A 580 -11.64 19.66 -14.99
N VAL A 581 -11.12 18.50 -14.61
CA VAL A 581 -9.75 18.30 -14.14
C VAL A 581 -9.01 17.37 -15.11
N VAL A 582 -7.81 17.79 -15.54
CA VAL A 582 -7.02 17.02 -16.52
C VAL A 582 -6.15 15.96 -15.85
N GLU A 583 -5.53 16.28 -14.71
CA GLU A 583 -4.64 15.37 -14.01
C GLU A 583 -5.42 14.54 -12.98
N PRO A 584 -5.48 13.20 -13.10
CA PRO A 584 -6.28 12.35 -12.20
C PRO A 584 -5.87 12.45 -10.73
N SER A 585 -4.59 12.76 -10.45
CA SER A 585 -4.12 12.94 -9.08
C SER A 585 -4.68 14.20 -8.41
N ASP A 586 -5.05 15.24 -9.17
CA ASP A 586 -5.72 16.43 -8.65
C ASP A 586 -7.20 16.16 -8.41
N LEU A 587 -7.87 15.42 -9.31
CA LEU A 587 -9.27 15.01 -9.07
C LEU A 587 -9.37 14.14 -7.81
N ALA A 588 -8.45 13.21 -7.61
CA ALA A 588 -8.40 12.41 -6.38
C ALA A 588 -8.18 13.26 -5.12
N MET A 589 -7.62 14.48 -5.22
CA MET A 589 -7.60 15.40 -4.07
C MET A 589 -9.01 15.89 -3.75
N PHE A 590 -9.76 16.31 -4.78
CA PHE A 590 -11.11 16.85 -4.60
C PHE A 590 -12.09 15.79 -4.14
N ASP A 591 -11.96 14.58 -4.69
CA ASP A 591 -12.86 13.46 -4.42
C ASP A 591 -12.65 12.83 -3.04
N ARG A 592 -11.40 12.52 -2.66
CA ARG A 592 -11.13 11.77 -1.40
C ARG A 592 -10.36 12.54 -0.34
N GLU A 593 -9.33 13.29 -0.72
CA GLU A 593 -8.42 13.86 0.28
C GLU A 593 -9.01 15.12 0.94
N TYR A 594 -9.80 15.89 0.21
CA TYR A 594 -10.42 17.12 0.71
C TYR A 594 -11.48 16.85 1.77
N GLU A 595 -12.03 15.63 1.85
CA GLU A 595 -12.91 15.21 2.96
C GLU A 595 -12.23 15.41 4.33
N LYS A 596 -10.91 15.24 4.38
CA LYS A 596 -10.10 15.35 5.60
C LYS A 596 -9.79 16.79 6.00
N PHE A 597 -9.99 17.75 5.09
CA PHE A 597 -9.59 19.15 5.24
C PHE A 597 -10.77 20.12 5.24
N LEU A 598 -11.83 19.80 4.49
CA LEU A 598 -12.97 20.67 4.31
C LEU A 598 -14.17 20.18 5.13
N PRO A 599 -15.08 21.08 5.54
CA PRO A 599 -16.37 20.65 6.07
C PRO A 599 -17.10 19.76 5.06
N ALA A 600 -17.78 18.70 5.51
CA ALA A 600 -18.43 17.70 4.65
C ALA A 600 -19.24 18.30 3.49
N LYS A 601 -20.11 19.28 3.78
CA LYS A 601 -20.91 19.97 2.73
C LYS A 601 -20.06 20.70 1.69
N SER A 602 -18.89 21.22 2.06
CA SER A 602 -17.99 21.90 1.14
C SER A 602 -17.29 20.89 0.25
N HIS A 603 -16.82 19.79 0.83
CA HIS A 603 -16.21 18.67 0.11
C HIS A 603 -17.20 18.02 -0.86
N GLU A 604 -18.36 17.55 -0.39
CA GLU A 604 -19.43 16.93 -1.20
C GLU A 604 -19.78 17.80 -2.41
N ARG A 605 -19.99 19.11 -2.19
CA ARG A 605 -20.30 20.05 -3.27
C ARG A 605 -19.20 20.17 -4.31
N LEU A 606 -17.93 20.06 -3.93
CA LEU A 606 -16.84 20.15 -4.89
C LEU A 606 -16.65 18.80 -5.60
N SER A 607 -16.67 17.68 -4.88
CA SER A 607 -16.46 16.35 -5.45
C SER A 607 -17.57 15.98 -6.43
N GLU A 608 -18.84 16.19 -6.08
CA GLU A 608 -19.99 15.86 -6.94
C GLU A 608 -20.05 16.65 -8.26
N HIS A 609 -19.37 17.81 -8.31
CA HIS A 609 -19.32 18.69 -9.47
C HIS A 609 -17.96 18.67 -10.18
N SER A 610 -17.05 17.77 -9.80
CA SER A 610 -15.71 17.65 -10.40
C SER A 610 -15.59 16.37 -11.21
N TYR A 611 -15.08 16.49 -12.44
CA TYR A 611 -14.98 15.39 -13.39
C TYR A 611 -13.58 15.30 -14.00
N GLU A 612 -13.13 14.08 -14.30
CA GLU A 612 -11.92 13.90 -15.11
C GLU A 612 -12.21 14.29 -16.56
N VAL A 613 -11.22 14.79 -17.30
CA VAL A 613 -11.47 15.34 -18.64
C VAL A 613 -12.04 14.32 -19.62
N MET A 614 -11.58 13.06 -19.62
CA MET A 614 -12.11 12.02 -20.50
C MET A 614 -13.47 11.48 -20.02
N GLU A 615 -13.71 11.42 -18.72
CA GLU A 615 -15.05 11.19 -18.13
C GLU A 615 -16.05 12.25 -18.59
N TYR A 616 -15.68 13.53 -18.52
CA TYR A 616 -16.55 14.62 -18.95
C TYR A 616 -16.83 14.57 -20.45
N LEU A 617 -15.81 14.32 -21.28
CA LEU A 617 -16.00 14.10 -22.72
C LEU A 617 -16.89 12.88 -23.00
N TYR A 618 -16.72 11.78 -22.27
CA TYR A 618 -17.60 10.61 -22.36
C TYR A 618 -19.05 11.02 -22.10
N GLY A 619 -19.30 11.76 -21.02
CA GLY A 619 -20.62 12.27 -20.66
C GLY A 619 -21.24 13.12 -21.78
N LEU A 620 -20.49 14.06 -22.37
CA LEU A 620 -20.98 14.89 -23.48
C LEU A 620 -21.35 14.05 -24.71
N LEU A 621 -20.50 13.09 -25.10
CA LEU A 621 -20.75 12.21 -26.25
C LEU A 621 -21.95 11.29 -26.02
N HIS A 622 -22.07 10.72 -24.82
CA HIS A 622 -23.20 9.86 -24.45
C HIS A 622 -24.53 10.63 -24.46
N ASN A 623 -24.49 11.93 -24.15
CA ASN A 623 -25.65 12.81 -24.14
C ASN A 623 -25.90 13.53 -25.49
N GLY A 624 -25.33 13.03 -26.59
CA GLY A 624 -25.66 13.48 -27.95
C GLY A 624 -24.65 14.43 -28.59
N GLY A 625 -23.48 14.64 -27.96
CA GLY A 625 -22.36 15.36 -28.57
C GLY A 625 -21.85 14.65 -29.84
N ASP A 626 -21.48 15.43 -30.86
CA ASP A 626 -20.99 14.90 -32.14
C ASP A 626 -19.51 14.50 -32.04
N ALA A 627 -19.25 13.19 -31.94
CA ALA A 627 -17.89 12.64 -31.90
C ALA A 627 -17.00 13.06 -33.10
N SER A 628 -17.59 13.41 -34.26
CA SER A 628 -16.83 13.74 -35.46
C SER A 628 -16.06 15.07 -35.37
N VAL A 629 -16.34 15.90 -34.36
CA VAL A 629 -15.69 17.21 -34.15
C VAL A 629 -14.39 17.12 -33.33
N LEU A 630 -14.20 16.02 -32.59
CA LEU A 630 -13.03 15.83 -31.74
C LEU A 630 -11.80 15.47 -32.57
N ARG A 631 -11.95 14.50 -33.49
CA ARG A 631 -10.83 14.00 -34.31
C ARG A 631 -10.93 14.46 -35.75
N ASN A 632 -9.83 15.03 -36.27
CA ASN A 632 -9.73 15.40 -37.68
C ASN A 632 -9.79 14.15 -38.60
N ALA A 633 -10.73 14.14 -39.55
CA ALA A 633 -10.92 13.02 -40.48
C ALA A 633 -9.67 12.69 -41.35
N GLY A 634 -8.77 13.66 -41.54
CA GLY A 634 -7.51 13.48 -42.30
C GLY A 634 -6.39 12.78 -41.52
N ASP A 635 -6.53 12.63 -40.21
CA ASP A 635 -5.56 11.97 -39.32
C ASP A 635 -5.92 10.48 -39.08
N ARG A 636 -6.71 9.86 -39.98
CA ARG A 636 -7.15 8.44 -39.87
C ARG A 636 -6.33 7.53 -40.77
N SER A 637 -5.66 6.55 -40.16
CA SER A 637 -4.94 5.45 -40.82
C SER A 637 -4.76 4.30 -39.83
N ALA A 638 -4.58 3.07 -40.33
CA ALA A 638 -4.34 1.91 -39.45
C ALA A 638 -3.14 2.10 -38.49
N GLU A 639 -2.13 2.88 -38.87
CA GLU A 639 -0.98 3.22 -38.02
C GLU A 639 -1.30 4.29 -36.97
N THR A 640 -2.23 5.21 -37.24
CA THR A 640 -2.63 6.28 -36.32
C THR A 640 -3.84 5.92 -35.45
N ASP A 641 -4.55 4.84 -35.81
CA ASP A 641 -5.71 4.32 -35.09
C ASP A 641 -5.32 3.37 -33.95
N ALA A 642 -4.11 2.79 -33.97
CA ALA A 642 -3.66 1.83 -32.95
C ALA A 642 -3.01 2.54 -31.75
N VAL A 643 -3.58 2.35 -30.55
CA VAL A 643 -3.17 2.98 -29.30
C VAL A 643 -2.77 1.94 -28.26
N ALA A 644 -1.65 2.17 -27.57
CA ALA A 644 -1.28 1.48 -26.33
C ALA A 644 -1.50 2.45 -25.17
N TYR A 645 -2.47 2.15 -24.31
CA TYR A 645 -2.98 3.04 -23.29
C TYR A 645 -2.63 2.56 -21.88
N HIS A 646 -2.09 3.46 -21.05
CA HIS A 646 -1.88 3.23 -19.63
C HIS A 646 -2.68 4.24 -18.81
N SER A 647 -3.69 3.76 -18.08
CA SER A 647 -4.45 4.58 -17.14
C SER A 647 -3.62 4.94 -15.91
N HIS A 648 -3.86 6.13 -15.37
CA HIS A 648 -3.18 6.60 -14.16
C HIS A 648 -3.67 5.82 -12.93
N CYS A 649 -2.80 5.55 -11.95
CA CYS A 649 -3.18 4.77 -10.76
C CYS A 649 -4.36 5.38 -9.99
N GLN A 650 -4.37 6.70 -9.80
CA GLN A 650 -5.51 7.40 -9.17
C GLN A 650 -6.78 7.38 -10.04
N GLN A 651 -6.64 7.28 -11.37
CA GLN A 651 -7.81 7.14 -12.25
C GLN A 651 -8.48 5.79 -12.05
N ARG A 652 -7.67 4.72 -11.87
CA ARG A 652 -8.17 3.36 -11.56
C ARG A 652 -8.88 3.31 -10.22
N THR A 653 -8.28 3.91 -9.19
CA THR A 653 -8.87 3.92 -7.84
C THR A 653 -10.12 4.80 -7.69
N LEU A 654 -10.46 5.54 -8.74
CA LEU A 654 -11.71 6.31 -8.86
C LEU A 654 -12.70 5.61 -9.81
N GLY A 655 -12.32 4.48 -10.43
CA GLY A 655 -13.14 3.76 -11.41
C GLY A 655 -13.32 4.49 -12.75
N LEU A 656 -12.39 5.37 -13.14
CA LEU A 656 -12.56 6.30 -14.27
C LEU A 656 -11.86 5.86 -15.56
N GLU A 657 -11.07 4.79 -15.56
CA GLU A 657 -10.30 4.35 -16.72
C GLU A 657 -11.18 3.88 -17.89
N GLY A 658 -12.35 3.30 -17.58
CA GLY A 658 -13.31 2.83 -18.57
C GLY A 658 -13.82 3.95 -19.49
N HIS A 659 -13.95 5.19 -18.98
CA HIS A 659 -14.37 6.34 -19.78
C HIS A 659 -13.35 6.70 -20.86
N THR A 660 -12.06 6.63 -20.53
CA THR A 660 -11.01 6.93 -21.52
C THR A 660 -11.02 5.92 -22.65
N VAL A 661 -11.12 4.62 -22.33
CA VAL A 661 -11.21 3.56 -23.34
C VAL A 661 -12.45 3.77 -24.22
N ALA A 662 -13.61 4.00 -23.61
CA ALA A 662 -14.85 4.19 -24.34
C ALA A 662 -14.83 5.40 -25.29
N VAL A 663 -14.23 6.53 -24.89
CA VAL A 663 -14.08 7.70 -25.78
C VAL A 663 -13.15 7.38 -26.95
N LEU A 664 -12.02 6.73 -26.71
CA LEU A 664 -11.08 6.35 -27.76
C LEU A 664 -11.72 5.37 -28.76
N GLU A 665 -12.41 4.33 -28.27
CA GLU A 665 -13.11 3.37 -29.13
C GLU A 665 -14.23 4.02 -29.94
N ASN A 666 -15.01 4.94 -29.34
CA ASN A 666 -16.06 5.69 -30.05
C ASN A 666 -15.49 6.54 -31.21
N LEU A 667 -14.26 7.05 -31.05
CA LEU A 667 -13.54 7.77 -32.10
C LEU A 667 -12.85 6.85 -33.13
N GLY A 668 -12.97 5.54 -32.95
CA GLY A 668 -12.47 4.50 -33.85
C GLY A 668 -11.01 4.13 -33.64
N TYR A 669 -10.45 4.36 -32.45
CA TYR A 669 -9.14 3.82 -32.09
C TYR A 669 -9.23 2.33 -31.72
N ASP A 670 -8.20 1.58 -32.06
CA ASP A 670 -7.95 0.22 -31.56
C ASP A 670 -7.06 0.32 -30.31
N VAL A 671 -7.64 0.09 -29.13
CA VAL A 671 -7.00 0.38 -27.84
C VAL A 671 -6.48 -0.91 -27.19
N LEU A 672 -5.17 -0.98 -26.97
CA LEU A 672 -4.52 -1.95 -26.10
C LEU A 672 -4.32 -1.32 -24.72
N THR A 673 -5.12 -1.70 -23.73
CA THR A 673 -4.99 -1.20 -22.35
C THR A 673 -3.93 -1.99 -21.58
N SER A 674 -3.11 -1.28 -20.82
CA SER A 674 -2.07 -1.88 -19.99
C SER A 674 -2.65 -2.63 -18.80
N GLU A 675 -2.14 -3.84 -18.56
CA GLU A 675 -2.41 -4.65 -17.38
C GLU A 675 -1.51 -4.24 -16.20
N THR A 676 -0.45 -3.47 -16.47
CA THR A 676 0.42 -2.92 -15.44
C THR A 676 -0.27 -1.78 -14.71
N GLU A 677 -0.24 -1.86 -13.39
CA GLU A 677 -1.06 -1.02 -12.52
C GLU A 677 -0.38 0.28 -12.08
N CYS A 678 0.95 0.33 -12.12
CA CYS A 678 1.75 1.47 -11.70
C CYS A 678 2.85 1.71 -12.73
N CYS A 679 3.03 2.96 -13.17
CA CYS A 679 4.14 3.33 -14.02
C CYS A 679 5.50 3.27 -13.30
N GLY A 680 5.52 3.42 -11.98
CA GLY A 680 6.72 3.46 -11.13
C GLY A 680 7.23 4.85 -10.78
N MET A 681 6.73 5.92 -11.41
CA MET A 681 7.22 7.29 -11.18
C MET A 681 6.61 7.97 -9.96
N ALA A 682 5.28 7.93 -9.84
CA ALA A 682 4.47 8.46 -8.74
C ALA A 682 4.96 9.82 -8.17
N GLY A 683 4.78 10.89 -8.94
CA GLY A 683 5.16 12.24 -8.53
C GLY A 683 6.67 12.38 -8.34
N SER A 684 7.09 12.86 -7.16
CA SER A 684 8.51 13.06 -6.85
C SER A 684 9.28 11.76 -6.59
N PHE A 685 8.61 10.63 -6.38
CA PHE A 685 9.24 9.39 -5.93
C PHE A 685 10.34 8.94 -6.90
N GLY A 686 10.02 8.82 -8.19
CA GLY A 686 10.98 8.43 -9.23
C GLY A 686 12.07 9.47 -9.52
N TYR A 687 11.93 10.71 -9.04
CA TYR A 687 12.97 11.74 -9.11
C TYR A 687 14.04 11.57 -8.04
N LYS A 688 13.73 10.93 -6.91
CA LYS A 688 14.68 10.78 -5.79
C LYS A 688 15.76 9.76 -6.16
N SER A 689 17.02 10.12 -5.97
CA SER A 689 18.20 9.28 -6.28
C SER A 689 18.18 7.90 -5.65
N GLU A 690 17.59 7.81 -4.46
CA GLU A 690 17.46 6.63 -3.63
C GLU A 690 16.49 5.61 -4.24
N TYR A 691 15.53 6.09 -5.02
CA TYR A 691 14.41 5.33 -5.55
C TYR A 691 14.40 5.24 -7.07
N TYR A 692 15.36 5.87 -7.76
CA TYR A 692 15.41 5.88 -9.23
C TYR A 692 15.36 4.45 -9.80
N GLU A 693 16.19 3.54 -9.29
CA GLU A 693 16.29 2.19 -9.85
C GLU A 693 15.05 1.36 -9.56
N LEU A 694 14.46 1.50 -8.37
CA LEU A 694 13.17 0.92 -8.03
C LEU A 694 12.06 1.45 -8.95
N SER A 695 12.03 2.76 -9.20
CA SER A 695 11.08 3.39 -10.11
C SER A 695 11.20 2.84 -11.54
N MET A 696 12.42 2.62 -12.02
CA MET A 696 12.68 2.01 -13.32
C MET A 696 12.29 0.52 -13.36
N ASP A 697 12.60 -0.24 -12.30
CA ASP A 697 12.22 -1.65 -12.17
C ASP A 697 10.69 -1.83 -12.20
N VAL A 698 9.96 -1.04 -11.41
CA VAL A 698 8.48 -1.06 -11.43
C VAL A 698 7.95 -0.73 -12.84
N GLY A 699 8.56 0.26 -13.50
CA GLY A 699 8.18 0.66 -14.86
C GLY A 699 8.56 -0.33 -15.96
N SER A 700 9.52 -1.24 -15.73
CA SER A 700 9.99 -2.21 -16.73
C SER A 700 8.86 -3.11 -17.22
N ARG A 701 7.89 -3.45 -16.35
CA ARG A 701 6.72 -4.27 -16.72
C ARG A 701 5.86 -3.59 -17.79
N LEU A 702 5.69 -2.28 -17.65
CA LEU A 702 4.97 -1.47 -18.63
C LEU A 702 5.77 -1.34 -19.94
N GLN A 703 7.09 -1.22 -19.84
CA GLN A 703 8.00 -1.23 -20.98
C GLN A 703 7.90 -2.55 -21.76
N ASP A 704 7.95 -3.69 -21.07
CA ASP A 704 7.83 -5.03 -21.65
C ASP A 704 6.49 -5.17 -22.40
N GLN A 705 5.39 -4.80 -21.76
CA GLN A 705 4.06 -4.86 -22.39
C GLN A 705 3.97 -3.99 -23.64
N PHE A 706 4.52 -2.78 -23.62
CA PHE A 706 4.41 -1.84 -24.76
C PHE A 706 5.44 -2.12 -25.86
N THR A 707 6.47 -2.92 -25.59
CA THR A 707 7.46 -3.37 -26.59
C THR A 707 7.17 -4.75 -27.15
N ALA A 708 6.27 -5.53 -26.52
CA ALA A 708 5.74 -6.77 -27.06
C ALA A 708 5.05 -6.57 -28.43
N PRO A 709 4.94 -7.61 -29.27
CA PRO A 709 4.38 -7.51 -30.63
C PRO A 709 3.01 -6.83 -30.70
N GLU A 710 2.17 -7.00 -29.69
CA GLU A 710 0.83 -6.42 -29.61
C GLU A 710 0.87 -4.90 -29.37
N GLY A 711 1.85 -4.40 -28.61
CA GLY A 711 2.02 -2.97 -28.28
C GLY A 711 3.01 -2.23 -29.19
N GLN A 712 3.88 -2.97 -29.88
CA GLN A 712 4.89 -2.39 -30.76
C GLN A 712 4.24 -1.65 -31.93
N GLY A 713 4.71 -0.42 -32.19
CA GLY A 713 4.21 0.41 -33.29
C GLY A 713 2.91 1.16 -33.01
N ARG A 714 2.23 0.88 -31.88
CA ARG A 714 1.09 1.68 -31.41
C ARG A 714 1.54 3.04 -30.88
N THR A 715 0.65 4.03 -30.98
CA THR A 715 0.81 5.33 -30.31
C THR A 715 0.68 5.15 -28.80
N VAL A 716 1.64 5.67 -28.03
CA VAL A 716 1.68 5.46 -26.57
C VAL A 716 0.92 6.59 -25.88
N VAL A 717 -0.06 6.23 -25.07
CA VAL A 717 -0.96 7.17 -24.41
C VAL A 717 -1.02 6.91 -22.91
N ALA A 718 -0.99 7.95 -22.09
CA ALA A 718 -1.21 7.82 -20.64
C ALA A 718 -1.93 9.03 -20.04
N SER A 719 -2.78 8.81 -19.03
CA SER A 719 -3.66 9.85 -18.46
C SER A 719 -3.01 10.79 -17.44
N GLY A 720 -1.72 10.69 -17.17
CA GLY A 720 -1.12 11.50 -16.10
C GLY A 720 0.33 11.87 -16.36
N THR A 721 0.74 13.00 -15.81
CA THR A 721 2.04 13.62 -16.08
C THR A 721 3.20 12.69 -15.71
N SER A 722 3.20 12.13 -14.50
CA SER A 722 4.25 11.20 -14.08
C SER A 722 4.26 9.90 -14.89
N CYS A 723 3.12 9.47 -15.43
CA CYS A 723 3.05 8.28 -16.28
C CYS A 723 3.68 8.53 -17.65
N LEU A 724 3.42 9.70 -18.25
CA LEU A 724 4.03 10.12 -19.52
C LEU A 724 5.55 10.26 -19.37
N GLU A 725 6.02 10.98 -18.34
CA GLU A 725 7.47 11.16 -18.07
C GLU A 725 8.20 9.82 -17.91
N GLN A 726 7.55 8.86 -17.26
CA GLN A 726 8.10 7.51 -17.07
C GLN A 726 8.15 6.72 -18.37
N LEU A 727 7.08 6.74 -19.15
CA LEU A 727 7.01 6.07 -20.43
C LEU A 727 8.00 6.68 -21.45
N ASP A 728 8.18 8.00 -21.45
CA ASP A 728 9.20 8.69 -22.25
C ASP A 728 10.63 8.28 -21.83
N ALA A 729 10.86 8.01 -20.54
CA ALA A 729 12.15 7.49 -20.06
C ALA A 729 12.37 6.00 -20.40
N LEU A 730 11.30 5.21 -20.51
CA LEU A 730 11.35 3.77 -20.79
C LEU A 730 11.34 3.46 -22.29
N LEU A 731 10.71 4.29 -23.11
CA LEU A 731 10.46 4.02 -24.52
C LEU A 731 11.16 5.05 -25.41
N SER A 732 11.56 4.63 -26.60
CA SER A 732 12.10 5.53 -27.63
C SER A 732 11.02 6.29 -28.42
N ARG A 733 9.74 6.09 -28.06
CA ARG A 733 8.58 6.68 -28.73
C ARG A 733 7.99 7.78 -27.84
N PRO A 734 7.60 8.94 -28.39
CA PRO A 734 6.97 9.98 -27.61
C PRO A 734 5.59 9.53 -27.12
N THR A 735 5.25 9.95 -25.92
CA THR A 735 3.95 9.71 -25.31
C THR A 735 3.01 10.91 -25.48
N GLN A 736 1.71 10.69 -25.37
CA GLN A 736 0.68 11.74 -25.45
C GLN A 736 -0.42 11.52 -24.43
N HIS A 737 -1.05 12.61 -23.97
CA HIS A 737 -2.25 12.50 -23.17
C HIS A 737 -3.47 12.11 -24.02
N PRO A 738 -4.45 11.33 -23.51
CA PRO A 738 -5.69 11.02 -24.24
C PRO A 738 -6.38 12.27 -24.82
N VAL A 739 -6.45 13.36 -24.03
CA VAL A 739 -7.07 14.62 -24.46
C VAL A 739 -6.35 15.27 -25.65
N GLU A 740 -5.03 15.14 -25.74
CA GLU A 740 -4.24 15.68 -26.87
C GLU A 740 -4.47 14.88 -28.14
N LEU A 741 -4.67 13.57 -27.98
CA LEU A 741 -4.95 12.66 -29.08
C LEU A 741 -6.34 12.92 -29.69
N VAL A 742 -7.33 13.22 -28.85
CA VAL A 742 -8.73 13.42 -29.30
C VAL A 742 -9.10 14.88 -29.57
N ALA A 743 -8.26 15.85 -29.24
CA ALA A 743 -8.60 17.26 -29.46
C ALA A 743 -8.43 17.67 -30.94
N PRO A 744 -9.30 18.55 -31.47
CA PRO A 744 -9.10 19.10 -32.80
C PRO A 744 -7.89 20.03 -32.82
N LYS A 745 -7.21 20.08 -33.98
CA LYS A 745 -6.01 20.89 -34.20
C LYS A 745 -6.33 22.36 -34.52
#